data_AF-A0A2T7Q778-F1
#
_entry.id   AF-A0A2T7Q778-F1
#
_cell.length_a   1.000
_cell.length_b   1.000
_cell.length_c   1.000
_cell.angle_alpha   90.00
_cell.angle_beta   90.00
_cell.angle_gamma   90.00
#
_symmetry.space_group_name_H-M   'P 1'
#
loop_
_entity.id
_entity.type
_entity.pdbx_description
1 polymer ?
#
loop_
_entity_poly.entity_id
_entity_poly.type
_entity_poly.pdbx_seq_one_letter_code
_entity_poly.pdbx_strand_id
1 'polypeptide(L)'
;MKKIIFYSMMVLLIMVNSCQKNDLPNPPGGGGDTTRLPELPKEGVPVKTSVFGRIVDEQDKPLQGVTVTGGGSAASTDVNGIFILKDIMLDQARAYITATKTGYFSGSRIFQPIKDDMSRPPLIKLLAQKNIGSINAASGGAAESKGGIKVELPANAIEGYSGQVNVVSSYINPTSPDFFARMPGDLAADNAENKRGSLVSYGMAAIDLLDGAGKKLKLKPGMQATITLPVPQSLQSSAAPTIAMWHFDETKGIWKEEGSGTLQNGKYVGKVSHFSMWNYDHWNPMMALPMILRWMLSKLSSVPPEGEDEILNHPPDFILTVKDKKTKTTLYSNTFPTPRPVPNSSPKESKSEVNFPLPNIAEVMEVTVTPVQPGGPDYPTNTDHSPVGDEVPPALPTIATEGESVTVEVRPTNPPTTITITIPPQSGGGGGNGETVVNVNGKAVNCDNKPVTTGYAFMSMRSGNTIVKSTTSPIYGNEGRFTVQYVFYTALQNRIDNVVLTIYDVTTGKKSPDMKINVTPSVAYMLQEPVKICDNNNSGGNNDNAKVFKGNYVIENAATLKAFIDSAYTEVTGILYVSNMSDLGGIIKLKKVGGIELRRNTITSLGGLAELEDMSSLTLVENGQLVNAAFPKLANKNMQSINISYSLSLVGLTLPSIENIGASGGSITITGNPVLKTLSIPNLKSVNKCGYIVISNSLLENLNTFANASGTLGTWGLTLTDNSALTSVSGLSKIVCTARLTIDQCVKLPTLQGINIPADMADWVSITRNDVLTDITAVSDKLKSSGTQGGLTITSNAALKTAGFPLYEKGNVVCKENGLLATLSMPKLKEAESVDITHNIKLAGIDMSALESLPDGLYLNGGYETVQALASFDLPSLKTCGRFTILNCPGITNLDGFGNLETVTGDLTISNAQIPGTSIKLKTINGFNKLSSLPYSLLLEQAASAGDGLVGYDGPLTSIRGFKNLKSIGAMFAIGGKNLTDISGFSNLESIGQDTRIITTSLTGLEGLAKLKSAGLKENRLIYIHTNTKLTSLKGLAALTDISGIYFTRNPELKSLEGLEKIKSMKYGIVLSTNDKLANVDGLANVEGAVNGITISENKILSSLCGITKLVKGGGNTSVYRVSGNAYNPTEDDIKSGKCNK
;
A
#
# COMPACT_ATOMS: atom_id res chain seq x y z
N MET A 1 18.58 81.05 -23.95
CA MET A 1 17.20 80.71 -23.51
C MET A 1 16.35 79.91 -24.53
N LYS A 2 16.91 79.36 -25.62
CA LYS A 2 16.20 78.39 -26.50
C LYS A 2 16.63 76.92 -26.33
N LYS A 3 17.65 76.63 -25.50
CA LYS A 3 18.16 75.26 -25.25
C LYS A 3 17.68 74.59 -23.96
N ILE A 4 17.02 75.31 -23.05
CA ILE A 4 16.46 74.72 -21.81
C ILE A 4 15.02 74.22 -22.03
N ILE A 5 14.23 74.86 -22.89
CA ILE A 5 12.90 74.36 -23.29
C ILE A 5 13.03 73.09 -24.16
N PHE A 6 14.12 72.96 -24.93
CA PHE A 6 14.39 71.79 -25.77
C PHE A 6 14.82 70.55 -24.97
N TYR A 7 15.49 70.73 -23.82
CA TYR A 7 15.81 69.61 -22.91
C TYR A 7 14.69 69.30 -21.91
N SER A 8 13.86 70.29 -21.52
CA SER A 8 12.68 70.02 -20.67
C SER A 8 11.57 69.26 -21.40
N MET A 9 11.45 69.41 -22.73
CA MET A 9 10.45 68.70 -23.54
C MET A 9 10.93 67.31 -24.02
N MET A 10 12.26 67.07 -24.02
CA MET A 10 12.88 65.80 -24.39
C MET A 10 12.98 64.79 -23.23
N VAL A 11 12.84 65.25 -21.97
CA VAL A 11 12.71 64.36 -20.79
C VAL A 11 11.24 64.00 -20.50
N LEU A 12 10.25 64.79 -20.96
CA LEU A 12 8.83 64.48 -20.77
C LEU A 12 8.21 63.56 -21.84
N LEU A 13 8.85 63.38 -23.01
CA LEU A 13 8.32 62.54 -24.11
C LEU A 13 8.85 61.08 -24.14
N ILE A 14 9.75 60.68 -23.23
CA ILE A 14 10.30 59.31 -23.17
C ILE A 14 9.66 58.47 -22.04
N MET A 15 8.74 59.04 -21.25
CA MET A 15 8.10 58.34 -20.11
C MET A 15 6.60 58.01 -20.31
N VAL A 16 6.03 58.20 -21.50
CA VAL A 16 4.63 57.82 -21.80
C VAL A 16 4.51 57.28 -23.23
N ASN A 17 4.75 55.97 -23.44
CA ASN A 17 4.07 55.10 -24.43
C ASN A 17 4.80 53.75 -24.64
N SER A 18 4.37 52.76 -23.87
CA SER A 18 4.45 51.32 -24.17
C SER A 18 3.29 50.73 -23.37
N CYS A 19 2.17 50.26 -23.92
CA CYS A 19 1.81 49.86 -25.28
C CYS A 19 0.34 50.22 -25.54
N GLN A 20 0.05 50.89 -26.66
CA GLN A 20 -1.27 50.79 -27.30
C GLN A 20 -1.22 49.68 -28.36
N LYS A 21 -2.13 48.73 -28.24
CA LYS A 21 -2.41 47.69 -29.25
C LYS A 21 -3.10 48.37 -30.45
N ASN A 22 -2.49 48.30 -31.62
CA ASN A 22 -3.17 48.57 -32.90
C ASN A 22 -3.46 47.24 -33.59
N ASP A 23 -4.71 47.08 -34.01
CA ASP A 23 -5.20 46.01 -34.86
C ASP A 23 -4.51 46.00 -36.22
N LEU A 24 -4.19 44.80 -36.71
CA LEU A 24 -3.89 44.49 -38.12
C LEU A 24 -4.29 43.03 -38.42
N PRO A 25 -4.55 42.68 -39.68
CA PRO A 25 -5.84 42.24 -40.18
C PRO A 25 -6.01 40.72 -40.24
N ASN A 26 -7.25 40.24 -40.26
CA ASN A 26 -7.57 38.83 -40.53
C ASN A 26 -6.95 38.35 -41.85
N PRO A 27 -6.16 37.26 -41.85
CA PRO A 27 -5.93 36.44 -43.03
C PRO A 27 -6.94 35.28 -43.09
N PRO A 28 -7.26 34.78 -44.29
CA PRO A 28 -8.45 33.99 -44.55
C PRO A 28 -8.23 32.49 -44.30
N GLY A 29 -9.22 31.87 -43.65
CA GLY A 29 -9.62 30.47 -43.85
C GLY A 29 -8.61 29.37 -43.53
N GLY A 30 -8.81 28.68 -42.40
CA GLY A 30 -8.25 27.35 -42.14
C GLY A 30 -8.27 27.01 -40.66
N GLY A 31 -9.37 26.43 -40.19
CA GLY A 31 -9.62 26.13 -38.77
C GLY A 31 -8.65 25.12 -38.14
N GLY A 32 -8.38 25.33 -36.85
CA GLY A 32 -7.62 24.44 -35.97
C GLY A 32 -7.40 25.14 -34.62
N ASP A 33 -8.32 24.95 -33.68
CA ASP A 33 -8.31 25.57 -32.34
C ASP A 33 -7.15 25.01 -31.49
N THR A 34 -6.27 25.90 -31.03
CA THR A 34 -5.15 25.60 -30.12
C THR A 34 -5.51 26.02 -28.69
N THR A 35 -5.42 25.05 -27.79
CA THR A 35 -5.68 25.05 -26.35
C THR A 35 -5.08 26.25 -25.57
N ARG A 36 -5.96 27.10 -25.04
CA ARG A 36 -5.65 28.12 -24.02
C ARG A 36 -5.85 27.50 -22.63
N LEU A 37 -4.85 27.57 -21.75
CA LEU A 37 -4.96 27.13 -20.34
C LEU A 37 -6.14 27.83 -19.65
N PRO A 38 -6.98 27.12 -18.86
CA PRO A 38 -8.08 27.73 -18.13
C PRO A 38 -7.58 28.73 -17.07
N GLU A 39 -8.20 29.91 -17.00
CA GLU A 39 -7.87 30.93 -15.97
C GLU A 39 -8.22 30.42 -14.56
N LEU A 40 -7.40 30.77 -13.57
CA LEU A 40 -7.64 30.44 -12.16
C LEU A 40 -9.00 30.98 -11.68
N PRO A 41 -9.72 30.22 -10.82
CA PRO A 41 -10.94 30.69 -10.16
C PRO A 41 -10.71 32.00 -9.40
N LYS A 42 -11.61 32.97 -9.56
CA LYS A 42 -11.50 34.30 -8.91
C LYS A 42 -12.57 34.46 -7.83
N GLU A 43 -12.16 34.85 -6.62
CA GLU A 43 -13.11 35.32 -5.59
C GLU A 43 -13.89 36.54 -6.14
N GLY A 44 -15.17 36.62 -5.81
CA GLY A 44 -16.11 37.65 -6.25
C GLY A 44 -16.79 37.36 -7.60
N VAL A 45 -16.42 36.29 -8.31
CA VAL A 45 -17.03 35.94 -9.61
C VAL A 45 -18.14 34.92 -9.39
N PRO A 46 -19.42 35.23 -9.65
CA PRO A 46 -20.48 34.24 -9.51
C PRO A 46 -20.49 33.29 -10.72
N VAL A 47 -20.61 31.98 -10.45
CA VAL A 47 -20.85 30.94 -11.45
C VAL A 47 -22.15 30.20 -11.15
N LYS A 48 -22.88 29.85 -12.21
CA LYS A 48 -24.08 29.03 -12.10
C LYS A 48 -23.67 27.59 -11.82
N THR A 49 -24.27 26.97 -10.81
CA THR A 49 -24.05 25.56 -10.46
C THR A 49 -25.29 25.00 -9.76
N SER A 50 -25.47 23.69 -9.79
CA SER A 50 -26.37 23.01 -8.86
C SER A 50 -25.55 22.39 -7.71
N VAL A 51 -26.13 22.18 -6.54
CA VAL A 51 -25.42 21.64 -5.37
C VAL A 51 -26.19 20.46 -4.82
N PHE A 52 -25.51 19.32 -4.72
CA PHE A 52 -26.04 18.09 -4.11
C PHE A 52 -25.21 17.73 -2.88
N GLY A 53 -25.85 17.59 -1.71
CA GLY A 53 -25.13 17.28 -0.48
C GLY A 53 -25.95 16.53 0.56
N ARG A 54 -25.28 16.12 1.65
CA ARG A 54 -25.86 15.39 2.78
C ARG A 54 -25.58 16.09 4.10
N ILE A 55 -26.53 16.00 5.02
CA ILE A 55 -26.41 16.52 6.38
C ILE A 55 -26.73 15.44 7.40
N VAL A 56 -25.84 15.32 8.39
CA VAL A 56 -25.96 14.34 9.48
C VAL A 56 -25.74 15.01 10.84
N ASP A 57 -26.05 14.31 11.92
CA ASP A 57 -25.67 14.71 13.28
C ASP A 57 -24.27 14.20 13.67
N GLU A 58 -23.85 14.47 14.91
CA GLU A 58 -22.57 14.06 15.48
C GLU A 58 -22.38 12.53 15.57
N GLN A 59 -23.45 11.74 15.37
CA GLN A 59 -23.47 10.28 15.37
C GLN A 59 -23.68 9.71 13.95
N ASP A 60 -23.47 10.53 12.90
CA ASP A 60 -23.65 10.19 11.49
C ASP A 60 -25.09 9.83 11.08
N LYS A 61 -26.09 10.13 11.93
CA LYS A 61 -27.50 9.91 11.60
C LYS A 61 -27.99 11.03 10.67
N PRO A 62 -28.74 10.68 9.60
CA PRO A 62 -29.28 11.67 8.68
C PRO A 62 -30.24 12.63 9.38
N LEU A 63 -30.08 13.92 9.14
CA LEU A 63 -30.99 14.94 9.67
C LEU A 63 -31.98 15.37 8.60
N GLN A 64 -33.24 14.97 8.78
CA GLN A 64 -34.36 15.42 7.94
C GLN A 64 -34.82 16.84 8.30
N GLY A 65 -35.27 17.61 7.31
CA GLY A 65 -35.87 18.93 7.52
C GLY A 65 -34.86 20.02 7.92
N VAL A 66 -33.58 19.80 7.69
CA VAL A 66 -32.55 20.84 7.81
C VAL A 66 -32.72 21.79 6.65
N THR A 67 -32.78 23.09 6.94
CA THR A 67 -32.82 24.12 5.89
C THR A 67 -31.40 24.42 5.45
N VAL A 68 -31.11 24.21 4.17
CA VAL A 68 -29.81 24.46 3.54
C VAL A 68 -29.94 25.65 2.60
N THR A 69 -29.05 26.63 2.71
CA THR A 69 -29.09 27.84 1.88
C THR A 69 -27.77 28.08 1.16
N GLY A 70 -27.85 28.61 -0.05
CA GLY A 70 -26.70 28.94 -0.90
C GLY A 70 -27.16 29.68 -2.15
N GLY A 71 -26.40 30.70 -2.58
CA GLY A 71 -26.71 31.46 -3.80
C GLY A 71 -28.10 32.10 -3.81
N GLY A 72 -28.61 32.48 -2.64
CA GLY A 72 -29.93 33.10 -2.46
C GLY A 72 -31.12 32.13 -2.47
N SER A 73 -30.89 30.82 -2.63
CA SER A 73 -31.93 29.79 -2.61
C SER A 73 -31.84 28.92 -1.35
N ALA A 74 -32.94 28.24 -1.03
CA ALA A 74 -33.03 27.34 0.12
C ALA A 74 -33.68 26.00 -0.28
N ALA A 75 -33.21 24.91 0.34
CA ALA A 75 -33.79 23.57 0.21
C ALA A 75 -33.85 22.89 1.59
N SER A 76 -34.82 22.00 1.79
CA SER A 76 -34.89 21.18 3.00
C SER A 76 -34.34 19.77 2.75
N THR A 77 -33.61 19.23 3.71
CA THR A 77 -33.12 17.85 3.61
C THR A 77 -34.27 16.84 3.73
N ASP A 78 -34.16 15.75 2.98
CA ASP A 78 -35.11 14.63 3.06
C ASP A 78 -34.80 13.66 4.22
N VAL A 79 -35.51 12.52 4.29
CA VAL A 79 -35.32 11.49 5.32
C VAL A 79 -33.89 10.92 5.41
N ASN A 80 -33.12 11.01 4.33
CA ASN A 80 -31.73 10.54 4.25
C ASN A 80 -30.72 11.68 4.53
N GLY A 81 -31.21 12.87 4.86
CA GLY A 81 -30.40 14.07 5.08
C GLY A 81 -29.92 14.70 3.77
N ILE A 82 -30.48 14.33 2.62
CA ILE A 82 -30.04 14.80 1.30
C ILE A 82 -30.76 16.09 0.93
N PHE A 83 -30.03 17.06 0.38
CA PHE A 83 -30.57 18.30 -0.20
C PHE A 83 -30.05 18.53 -1.62
N ILE A 84 -30.82 19.30 -2.40
CA ILE A 84 -30.46 19.75 -3.73
C ILE A 84 -30.79 21.24 -3.85
N LEU A 85 -29.81 22.08 -4.17
CA LEU A 85 -30.02 23.46 -4.61
C LEU A 85 -29.78 23.51 -6.12
N LYS A 86 -30.77 23.94 -6.90
CA LYS A 86 -30.71 23.85 -8.36
C LYS A 86 -30.41 25.22 -8.99
N ASP A 87 -29.49 25.25 -9.95
CA ASP A 87 -29.16 26.40 -10.79
C ASP A 87 -28.90 27.70 -10.01
N ILE A 88 -28.18 27.58 -8.89
CA ILE A 88 -27.83 28.71 -8.02
C ILE A 88 -26.53 29.38 -8.45
N MET A 89 -26.39 30.66 -8.14
CA MET A 89 -25.17 31.42 -8.40
C MET A 89 -24.30 31.40 -7.14
N LEU A 90 -23.12 30.79 -7.23
CA LEU A 90 -22.14 30.72 -6.14
C LEU A 90 -20.79 31.31 -6.58
N ASP A 91 -20.02 31.78 -5.62
CA ASP A 91 -18.68 32.30 -5.89
C ASP A 91 -17.76 31.24 -6.50
N GLN A 92 -17.06 31.59 -7.59
CA GLN A 92 -16.24 30.69 -8.41
C GLN A 92 -15.06 30.09 -7.65
N ALA A 93 -14.53 30.79 -6.64
CA ALA A 93 -13.41 30.33 -5.84
C ALA A 93 -13.85 29.81 -4.46
N ARG A 94 -14.89 30.42 -3.85
CA ARG A 94 -15.34 30.13 -2.48
C ARG A 94 -16.87 30.03 -2.38
N ALA A 95 -17.46 29.02 -3.00
CA ALA A 95 -18.88 28.75 -2.85
C ALA A 95 -19.23 28.47 -1.39
N TYR A 96 -20.09 29.29 -0.80
CA TYR A 96 -20.50 29.21 0.59
C TYR A 96 -21.94 28.70 0.72
N ILE A 97 -22.14 27.65 1.53
CA ILE A 97 -23.46 27.14 1.88
C ILE A 97 -23.62 27.02 3.39
N THR A 98 -24.84 27.19 3.88
CA THR A 98 -25.17 27.08 5.31
C THR A 98 -26.32 26.10 5.53
N ALA A 99 -26.37 25.53 6.73
CA ALA A 99 -27.36 24.56 7.15
C ALA A 99 -27.86 24.88 8.57
N THR A 100 -29.18 24.98 8.72
CA THR A 100 -29.81 25.36 10.00
C THR A 100 -30.95 24.42 10.37
N LYS A 101 -31.02 24.05 11.65
CA LYS A 101 -32.10 23.27 12.24
C LYS A 101 -32.24 23.61 13.73
N THR A 102 -33.46 23.76 14.22
CA THR A 102 -33.73 24.02 15.65
C THR A 102 -33.14 22.93 16.53
N GLY A 103 -32.48 23.32 17.62
CA GLY A 103 -31.77 22.41 18.54
C GLY A 103 -30.35 22.06 18.10
N TYR A 104 -29.87 22.61 16.99
CA TYR A 104 -28.52 22.43 16.48
C TYR A 104 -27.87 23.80 16.22
N PHE A 105 -26.54 23.85 16.32
CA PHE A 105 -25.76 24.98 15.83
C PHE A 105 -25.76 25.01 14.30
N SER A 106 -25.70 26.20 13.71
CA SER A 106 -25.57 26.38 12.26
C SER A 106 -24.31 25.69 11.74
N GLY A 107 -24.43 24.90 10.68
CA GLY A 107 -23.30 24.32 9.95
C GLY A 107 -23.04 25.09 8.66
N SER A 108 -21.81 25.08 8.15
CA SER A 108 -21.50 25.72 6.87
C SER A 108 -20.26 25.15 6.19
N ARG A 109 -20.19 25.24 4.85
CA ARG A 109 -19.06 24.75 4.05
C ARG A 109 -18.66 25.71 2.96
N ILE A 110 -17.36 25.64 2.64
CA ILE A 110 -16.76 26.34 1.52
C ILE A 110 -16.14 25.30 0.59
N PHE A 111 -16.40 25.48 -0.69
CA PHE A 111 -15.87 24.60 -1.74
C PHE A 111 -15.75 25.39 -3.05
N GLN A 112 -15.06 24.82 -4.03
CA GLN A 112 -15.02 25.39 -5.36
C GLN A 112 -16.16 24.80 -6.20
N PRO A 113 -17.08 25.61 -6.74
CA PRO A 113 -18.20 25.10 -7.51
C PRO A 113 -17.78 24.74 -8.95
N ILE A 114 -18.46 23.74 -9.52
CA ILE A 114 -18.33 23.35 -10.93
C ILE A 114 -19.30 24.20 -11.75
N LYS A 115 -18.75 25.04 -12.63
CA LYS A 115 -19.53 25.94 -13.48
C LYS A 115 -20.40 25.15 -14.45
N ASP A 116 -21.67 25.56 -14.56
CA ASP A 116 -22.70 24.99 -15.43
C ASP A 116 -22.94 23.48 -15.20
N ASP A 117 -22.49 22.98 -14.06
CA ASP A 117 -22.59 21.58 -13.66
C ASP A 117 -22.89 21.51 -12.15
N MET A 118 -22.82 20.32 -11.57
CA MET A 118 -23.17 20.07 -10.20
C MET A 118 -21.97 19.96 -9.27
N SER A 119 -22.01 20.77 -8.24
CA SER A 119 -21.04 20.80 -7.17
C SER A 119 -21.41 19.90 -6.00
N ARG A 120 -20.38 19.36 -5.35
CA ARG A 120 -20.49 18.53 -4.15
C ARG A 120 -19.74 19.18 -2.99
N PRO A 121 -20.44 19.79 -2.01
CA PRO A 121 -19.81 20.32 -0.83
C PRO A 121 -19.29 19.17 0.04
N PRO A 122 -18.25 19.40 0.86
CA PRO A 122 -17.88 18.47 1.92
C PRO A 122 -19.06 18.21 2.87
N LEU A 123 -19.06 17.04 3.51
CA LEU A 123 -20.12 16.64 4.45
C LEU A 123 -20.30 17.66 5.58
N ILE A 124 -21.53 18.04 5.89
CA ILE A 124 -21.88 18.90 7.04
C ILE A 124 -22.43 18.03 8.17
N LYS A 125 -21.72 17.96 9.31
CA LYS A 125 -22.24 17.43 10.57
C LYS A 125 -22.75 18.56 11.44
N LEU A 126 -24.05 18.58 11.74
CA LEU A 126 -24.63 19.58 12.64
C LEU A 126 -24.40 19.18 14.10
N LEU A 127 -23.95 20.15 14.90
CA LEU A 127 -23.65 19.96 16.31
C LEU A 127 -24.91 20.25 17.14
N ALA A 128 -25.28 19.32 18.03
CA ALA A 128 -26.44 19.53 18.89
C ALA A 128 -26.14 20.63 19.94
N GLN A 129 -27.14 21.47 20.21
CA GLN A 129 -27.07 22.47 21.28
C GLN A 129 -27.25 21.79 22.65
N LYS A 130 -26.13 21.36 23.26
CA LYS A 130 -26.13 20.70 24.57
C LYS A 130 -26.06 21.73 25.69
N ASN A 131 -27.02 21.70 26.62
CA ASN A 131 -27.00 22.57 27.78
C ASN A 131 -25.84 22.18 28.73
N ILE A 132 -24.95 23.12 29.01
CA ILE A 132 -23.77 22.94 29.88
C ILE A 132 -23.94 23.62 31.25
N GLY A 133 -25.07 24.27 31.48
CA GLY A 133 -25.41 24.95 32.72
C GLY A 133 -26.24 26.21 32.47
N SER A 134 -26.76 26.77 33.55
CA SER A 134 -27.54 28.01 33.49
C SER A 134 -26.93 29.07 34.41
N ILE A 135 -26.91 30.32 33.94
CA ILE A 135 -26.36 31.47 34.66
C ILE A 135 -27.47 32.50 34.87
N ASN A 136 -27.59 33.09 36.05
CA ASN A 136 -28.54 34.18 36.27
C ASN A 136 -27.97 35.48 35.66
N ALA A 137 -28.70 36.12 34.75
CA ALA A 137 -28.21 37.29 34.02
C ALA A 137 -27.91 38.50 34.94
N ALA A 138 -28.61 38.65 36.07
CA ALA A 138 -28.42 39.75 37.00
C ALA A 138 -27.18 39.57 37.87
N SER A 139 -26.93 38.36 38.40
CA SER A 139 -25.78 38.08 39.27
C SER A 139 -24.51 37.67 38.54
N GLY A 140 -24.62 37.23 37.28
CA GLY A 140 -23.52 36.56 36.59
C GLY A 140 -23.22 35.18 37.19
N GLY A 141 -22.13 34.55 36.75
CA GLY A 141 -21.71 33.23 37.20
C GLY A 141 -21.00 32.44 36.12
N ALA A 142 -20.83 31.13 36.36
CA ALA A 142 -20.17 30.21 35.44
C ALA A 142 -21.03 28.98 35.13
N ALA A 143 -20.94 28.49 33.89
CA ALA A 143 -21.48 27.21 33.46
C ALA A 143 -20.32 26.35 32.91
N GLU A 144 -20.21 25.11 33.35
CA GLU A 144 -19.13 24.20 32.95
C GLU A 144 -19.68 22.82 32.56
N SER A 145 -19.24 22.34 31.39
CA SER A 145 -19.54 21.00 30.92
C SER A 145 -18.62 19.96 31.55
N LYS A 146 -19.06 18.71 31.63
CA LYS A 146 -18.19 17.56 31.99
C LYS A 146 -16.99 17.39 31.04
N GLY A 147 -17.09 17.92 29.82
CA GLY A 147 -16.02 17.89 28.81
C GLY A 147 -14.98 19.00 28.95
N GLY A 148 -15.08 19.85 29.98
CA GLY A 148 -14.07 20.87 30.29
C GLY A 148 -14.27 22.22 29.61
N ILE A 149 -15.31 22.40 28.79
CA ILE A 149 -15.77 23.72 28.31
C ILE A 149 -16.37 24.49 29.50
N LYS A 150 -15.94 25.73 29.72
CA LYS A 150 -16.51 26.63 30.73
C LYS A 150 -16.81 28.00 30.13
N VAL A 151 -17.94 28.59 30.50
CA VAL A 151 -18.38 29.94 30.11
C VAL A 151 -18.67 30.72 31.38
N GLU A 152 -18.13 31.93 31.50
CA GLU A 152 -18.32 32.81 32.65
C GLU A 152 -18.86 34.17 32.21
N LEU A 153 -19.95 34.60 32.82
CA LEU A 153 -20.64 35.85 32.52
C LEU A 153 -20.54 36.80 33.72
N PRO A 154 -20.14 38.07 33.51
CA PRO A 154 -20.28 39.11 34.52
C PRO A 154 -21.75 39.39 34.88
N ALA A 155 -21.97 39.95 36.07
CA ALA A 155 -23.27 40.45 36.49
C ALA A 155 -23.82 41.49 35.49
N ASN A 156 -25.09 41.38 35.13
CA ASN A 156 -25.80 42.27 34.21
C ASN A 156 -25.18 42.36 32.80
N ALA A 157 -24.45 41.33 32.35
CA ALA A 157 -23.77 41.33 31.06
C ALA A 157 -24.70 41.11 29.85
N ILE A 158 -25.94 40.63 30.03
CA ILE A 158 -26.86 40.32 28.93
C ILE A 158 -27.72 41.53 28.56
N GLU A 159 -27.84 41.80 27.26
CA GLU A 159 -28.64 42.89 26.72
C GLU A 159 -30.15 42.63 26.92
N GLY A 160 -30.84 43.58 27.56
CA GLY A 160 -32.31 43.57 27.67
C GLY A 160 -32.94 42.38 28.40
N TYR A 161 -32.15 41.57 29.12
CA TYR A 161 -32.62 40.33 29.76
C TYR A 161 -32.02 40.15 31.16
N SER A 162 -32.87 39.88 32.14
CA SER A 162 -32.50 39.67 33.55
C SER A 162 -32.88 38.28 34.08
N GLY A 163 -33.38 37.39 33.23
CA GLY A 163 -33.79 36.04 33.58
C GLY A 163 -32.63 35.03 33.63
N GLN A 164 -32.99 33.75 33.68
CA GLN A 164 -32.03 32.65 33.61
C GLN A 164 -31.52 32.47 32.17
N VAL A 165 -30.20 32.44 32.00
CA VAL A 165 -29.49 32.23 30.74
C VAL A 165 -29.10 30.76 30.67
N ASN A 166 -29.61 30.03 29.68
CA ASN A 166 -29.18 28.67 29.39
C ASN A 166 -27.96 28.72 28.46
N VAL A 167 -26.83 28.19 28.92
CA VAL A 167 -25.62 28.14 28.11
C VAL A 167 -25.61 26.81 27.37
N VAL A 168 -25.64 26.87 26.04
CA VAL A 168 -25.50 25.67 25.20
C VAL A 168 -24.16 25.69 24.49
N SER A 169 -23.48 24.54 24.42
CA SER A 169 -22.19 24.43 23.74
C SER A 169 -21.93 23.05 23.16
N SER A 170 -21.11 22.99 22.12
CA SER A 170 -20.48 21.75 21.64
C SER A 170 -19.01 21.98 21.33
N TYR A 171 -18.13 21.11 21.85
CA TYR A 171 -16.69 21.12 21.57
C TYR A 171 -16.39 20.29 20.33
N ILE A 172 -15.52 20.83 19.49
CA ILE A 172 -14.98 20.17 18.30
C ILE A 172 -13.51 19.88 18.60
N ASN A 173 -13.20 18.59 18.77
CA ASN A 173 -11.83 18.14 19.05
C ASN A 173 -10.99 18.19 17.76
N PRO A 174 -9.90 18.99 17.68
CA PRO A 174 -9.06 19.07 16.49
C PRO A 174 -8.31 17.78 16.16
N THR A 175 -8.24 16.82 17.08
CA THR A 175 -7.63 15.50 16.85
C THR A 175 -8.65 14.43 16.46
N SER A 176 -9.92 14.80 16.28
CA SER A 176 -10.97 13.84 15.87
C SER A 176 -10.85 13.51 14.38
N PRO A 177 -11.03 12.24 13.98
CA PRO A 177 -10.99 11.85 12.56
C PRO A 177 -12.04 12.57 11.68
N ASP A 178 -13.10 13.12 12.28
CA ASP A 178 -14.16 13.85 11.57
C ASP A 178 -14.15 15.36 11.84
N PHE A 179 -13.01 15.92 12.28
CA PHE A 179 -12.83 17.34 12.59
C PHE A 179 -13.31 18.27 11.46
N PHE A 180 -12.82 18.03 10.24
CA PHE A 180 -13.18 18.81 9.05
C PHE A 180 -14.67 18.73 8.71
N ALA A 181 -15.35 17.64 9.11
CA ALA A 181 -16.78 17.45 8.91
C ALA A 181 -17.63 18.14 10.01
N ARG A 182 -17.03 18.63 11.10
CA ARG A 182 -17.71 19.34 12.20
C ARG A 182 -17.46 20.84 12.22
N MET A 183 -16.29 21.29 11.78
CA MET A 183 -15.93 22.71 11.75
C MET A 183 -16.73 23.49 10.70
N PRO A 184 -16.99 24.80 10.86
CA PRO A 184 -17.54 25.63 9.79
C PRO A 184 -16.46 26.08 8.79
N GLY A 185 -16.88 26.31 7.54
CA GLY A 185 -16.01 26.82 6.47
C GLY A 185 -14.90 25.83 6.08
N ASP A 186 -13.68 26.36 5.93
CA ASP A 186 -12.49 25.66 5.41
C ASP A 186 -11.18 26.03 6.14
N LEU A 187 -11.27 26.61 7.36
CA LEU A 187 -10.14 27.16 8.15
C LEU A 187 -9.35 28.30 7.49
N ALA A 188 -9.82 28.83 6.36
CA ALA A 188 -9.29 30.09 5.85
C ALA A 188 -9.58 31.21 6.84
N ALA A 189 -8.57 32.03 7.13
CA ALA A 189 -8.66 33.08 8.13
C ALA A 189 -7.98 34.35 7.67
N ASP A 190 -8.58 35.49 8.00
CA ASP A 190 -7.91 36.77 7.92
C ASP A 190 -7.46 37.19 9.33
N ASN A 191 -6.15 37.38 9.49
CA ASN A 191 -5.57 37.84 10.75
C ASN A 191 -5.95 39.31 11.06
N ALA A 192 -5.50 39.84 12.21
CA ALA A 192 -5.77 41.23 12.62
C ALA A 192 -5.30 42.29 11.60
N GLU A 193 -4.34 41.96 10.73
CA GLU A 193 -3.84 42.82 9.64
C GLU A 193 -4.60 42.63 8.32
N ASN A 194 -5.69 41.86 8.31
CA ASN A 194 -6.43 41.41 7.12
C ASN A 194 -5.59 40.61 6.11
N LYS A 195 -4.55 39.91 6.58
CA LYS A 195 -3.80 38.95 5.74
C LYS A 195 -4.46 37.59 5.79
N ARG A 196 -4.70 37.01 4.61
CA ARG A 196 -5.25 35.66 4.45
C ARG A 196 -4.20 34.61 4.84
N GLY A 197 -4.60 33.62 5.62
CA GLY A 197 -3.82 32.44 5.99
C GLY A 197 -4.74 31.27 6.35
N SER A 198 -4.17 30.23 6.94
CA SER A 198 -4.91 29.05 7.40
C SER A 198 -4.68 28.81 8.88
N LEU A 199 -5.70 28.29 9.56
CA LEU A 199 -5.63 27.96 10.97
C LEU A 199 -5.24 26.51 11.24
N VAL A 200 -4.55 26.30 12.36
CA VAL A 200 -4.30 24.99 12.97
C VAL A 200 -4.85 25.00 14.38
N SER A 201 -5.85 24.16 14.65
CA SER A 201 -6.66 24.27 15.86
C SER A 201 -6.11 23.49 17.05
N TYR A 202 -6.17 24.13 18.23
CA TYR A 202 -5.89 23.53 19.54
C TYR A 202 -7.14 23.38 20.40
N GLY A 203 -8.30 23.81 19.90
CA GLY A 203 -9.59 23.63 20.56
C GLY A 203 -10.64 24.58 20.02
N MET A 204 -11.73 24.02 19.48
CA MET A 204 -12.82 24.75 18.84
C MET A 204 -14.14 24.47 19.57
N ALA A 205 -15.02 25.45 19.70
CA ALA A 205 -16.36 25.22 20.25
C ALA A 205 -17.42 26.16 19.66
N ALA A 206 -18.61 25.62 19.48
CA ALA A 206 -19.83 26.39 19.27
C ALA A 206 -20.43 26.75 20.64
N ILE A 207 -20.81 28.01 20.85
CA ILE A 207 -21.41 28.47 22.11
C ILE A 207 -22.54 29.44 21.78
N ASP A 208 -23.73 29.21 22.34
CA ASP A 208 -24.86 30.14 22.28
C ASP A 208 -25.42 30.35 23.71
N LEU A 209 -25.96 31.55 23.95
CA LEU A 209 -26.73 31.87 25.14
C LEU A 209 -28.21 31.91 24.79
N LEU A 210 -29.04 31.17 25.50
CA LEU A 210 -30.49 31.07 25.23
C LEU A 210 -31.31 31.54 26.44
N ASP A 211 -32.45 32.18 26.20
CA ASP A 211 -33.44 32.45 27.25
C ASP A 211 -34.30 31.19 27.57
N GLY A 212 -35.26 31.33 28.49
CA GLY A 212 -36.19 30.26 28.86
C GLY A 212 -37.11 29.79 27.72
N ALA A 213 -37.23 30.57 26.63
CA ALA A 213 -38.00 30.24 25.43
C ALA A 213 -37.10 29.72 24.28
N GLY A 214 -35.79 29.57 24.50
CA GLY A 214 -34.83 29.10 23.50
C GLY A 214 -34.38 30.18 22.51
N LYS A 215 -34.66 31.46 22.77
CA LYS A 215 -34.21 32.58 21.92
C LYS A 215 -32.76 32.96 22.25
N LYS A 216 -31.94 33.20 21.22
CA LYS A 216 -30.56 33.64 21.39
C LYS A 216 -30.47 35.01 22.09
N LEU A 217 -29.57 35.11 23.07
CA LEU A 217 -29.25 36.29 23.86
C LEU A 217 -27.90 36.88 23.43
N LYS A 218 -27.74 38.18 23.65
CA LYS A 218 -26.52 38.93 23.30
C LYS A 218 -25.88 39.56 24.53
N LEU A 219 -24.56 39.74 24.50
CA LEU A 219 -23.85 40.55 25.47
C LEU A 219 -24.14 42.03 25.23
N LYS A 220 -24.22 42.82 26.30
CA LYS A 220 -24.27 44.29 26.21
C LYS A 220 -22.98 44.80 25.54
N PRO A 221 -23.06 45.85 24.70
CA PRO A 221 -21.88 46.48 24.13
C PRO A 221 -20.83 46.83 25.20
N GLY A 222 -19.58 46.43 24.98
CA GLY A 222 -18.46 46.65 25.90
C GLY A 222 -18.32 45.65 27.05
N MET A 223 -19.29 44.74 27.25
CA MET A 223 -19.14 43.61 28.18
C MET A 223 -18.45 42.43 27.51
N GLN A 224 -17.64 41.69 28.26
CA GLN A 224 -16.96 40.48 27.79
C GLN A 224 -17.29 39.28 28.69
N ALA A 225 -17.42 38.12 28.07
CA ALA A 225 -17.51 36.84 28.76
C ALA A 225 -16.16 36.12 28.72
N THR A 226 -15.88 35.24 29.69
CA THR A 226 -14.70 34.36 29.64
C THR A 226 -15.12 33.00 29.11
N ILE A 227 -14.38 32.48 28.13
CA ILE A 227 -14.53 31.10 27.65
C ILE A 227 -13.26 30.31 27.92
N THR A 228 -13.43 29.05 28.30
CA THR A 228 -12.35 28.11 28.55
C THR A 228 -12.58 26.85 27.74
N LEU A 229 -11.62 26.45 26.91
CA LEU A 229 -11.68 25.24 26.09
C LEU A 229 -10.52 24.29 26.42
N PRO A 230 -10.75 22.96 26.47
CA PRO A 230 -9.69 22.00 26.69
C PRO A 230 -8.76 21.88 25.48
N VAL A 231 -7.46 21.68 25.74
CA VAL A 231 -6.48 21.26 24.72
C VAL A 231 -6.36 19.74 24.76
N PRO A 232 -6.55 19.02 23.64
CA PRO A 232 -6.42 17.57 23.59
C PRO A 232 -5.04 17.12 24.09
N GLN A 233 -4.99 15.99 24.81
CA GLN A 233 -3.76 15.51 25.48
C GLN A 233 -2.56 15.41 24.53
N SER A 234 -2.78 14.97 23.28
CA SER A 234 -1.74 14.84 22.26
C SER A 234 -1.20 16.17 21.73
N LEU A 235 -1.91 17.28 21.93
CA LEU A 235 -1.49 18.62 21.50
C LEU A 235 -0.92 19.47 22.65
N GLN A 236 -1.04 19.02 23.90
CA GLN A 236 -0.59 19.81 25.05
C GLN A 236 0.92 20.07 25.06
N SER A 237 1.74 19.16 24.53
CA SER A 237 3.20 19.33 24.46
C SER A 237 3.64 20.38 23.46
N SER A 238 2.82 20.67 22.43
CA SER A 238 3.08 21.68 21.40
C SER A 238 2.24 22.95 21.58
N ALA A 239 1.45 23.04 22.66
CA ALA A 239 0.58 24.17 22.96
C ALA A 239 1.39 25.36 23.51
N ALA A 240 1.30 26.52 22.85
CA ALA A 240 1.97 27.74 23.30
C ALA A 240 1.32 28.32 24.57
N PRO A 241 2.07 29.01 25.46
CA PRO A 241 1.49 29.66 26.65
C PRO A 241 0.40 30.68 26.35
N THR A 242 0.47 31.31 25.18
CA THR A 242 -0.51 32.27 24.65
C THR A 242 -0.82 31.93 23.20
N ILE A 243 -2.08 32.06 22.78
CA ILE A 243 -2.54 31.74 21.42
C ILE A 243 -3.60 32.74 20.95
N ALA A 244 -3.65 33.01 19.64
CA ALA A 244 -4.69 33.86 19.06
C ALA A 244 -6.06 33.19 19.12
N MET A 245 -7.10 34.00 19.31
CA MET A 245 -8.49 33.55 19.28
C MET A 245 -9.14 33.95 17.97
N TRP A 246 -10.02 33.09 17.47
CA TRP A 246 -10.65 33.24 16.16
C TRP A 246 -12.15 33.01 16.27
N HIS A 247 -12.94 33.89 15.67
CA HIS A 247 -14.37 33.68 15.50
C HIS A 247 -14.71 33.47 14.03
N PHE A 248 -15.74 32.68 13.75
CA PHE A 248 -16.18 32.44 12.37
C PHE A 248 -17.19 33.50 11.93
N ASP A 249 -16.87 34.26 10.88
CA ASP A 249 -17.79 35.19 10.23
C ASP A 249 -18.73 34.41 9.30
N GLU A 250 -19.93 34.12 9.79
CA GLU A 250 -20.98 33.38 9.05
C GLU A 250 -21.49 34.14 7.81
N THR A 251 -21.20 35.43 7.65
CA THR A 251 -21.60 36.18 6.45
C THR A 251 -20.59 36.05 5.32
N LYS A 252 -19.30 35.95 5.68
CA LYS A 252 -18.18 35.86 4.72
C LYS A 252 -17.64 34.45 4.55
N GLY A 253 -18.00 33.53 5.43
CA GLY A 253 -17.40 32.20 5.46
C GLY A 253 -15.90 32.26 5.75
N ILE A 254 -15.47 33.10 6.70
CA ILE A 254 -14.04 33.23 6.99
C ILE A 254 -13.81 33.39 8.49
N TRP A 255 -12.72 32.83 8.98
CA TRP A 255 -12.31 33.05 10.37
C TRP A 255 -11.64 34.42 10.52
N LYS A 256 -11.97 35.12 11.59
CA LYS A 256 -11.44 36.44 11.94
C LYS A 256 -10.75 36.38 13.29
N GLU A 257 -9.55 36.92 13.36
CA GLU A 257 -8.80 37.03 14.61
C GLU A 257 -9.50 38.03 15.54
N GLU A 258 -9.76 37.62 16.78
CA GLU A 258 -10.30 38.50 17.81
C GLU A 258 -9.84 38.02 19.20
N GLY A 259 -8.86 38.72 19.77
CA GLY A 259 -8.36 38.45 21.12
C GLY A 259 -7.32 37.33 21.20
N SER A 260 -7.01 36.92 22.42
CA SER A 260 -5.99 35.90 22.71
C SER A 260 -6.34 35.09 23.95
N GLY A 261 -5.99 33.80 23.94
CA GLY A 261 -6.10 32.87 25.06
C GLY A 261 -4.78 32.64 25.78
N THR A 262 -4.87 32.26 27.05
CA THR A 262 -3.73 31.83 27.89
C THR A 262 -3.90 30.38 28.31
N LEU A 263 -2.83 29.59 28.25
CA LEU A 263 -2.84 28.18 28.63
C LEU A 263 -2.78 28.05 30.15
N GLN A 264 -3.79 27.42 30.75
CA GLN A 264 -3.89 27.18 32.19
C GLN A 264 -4.37 25.75 32.43
N ASN A 265 -3.54 24.91 33.06
CA ASN A 265 -3.87 23.52 33.40
C ASN A 265 -4.42 22.70 32.22
N GLY A 266 -3.78 22.80 31.05
CA GLY A 266 -4.20 22.07 29.84
C GLY A 266 -5.45 22.61 29.14
N LYS A 267 -5.93 23.82 29.51
CA LYS A 267 -7.06 24.50 28.88
C LYS A 267 -6.66 25.91 28.44
N TYR A 268 -7.16 26.39 27.31
CA TYR A 268 -7.02 27.79 26.92
C TYR A 268 -8.17 28.62 27.48
N VAL A 269 -7.83 29.75 28.12
CA VAL A 269 -8.76 30.69 28.75
C VAL A 269 -8.64 32.05 28.07
N GLY A 270 -9.76 32.61 27.61
CA GLY A 270 -9.80 33.85 26.82
C GLY A 270 -11.12 34.60 26.98
N LYS A 271 -11.14 35.89 26.61
CA LYS A 271 -12.32 36.76 26.72
C LYS A 271 -12.95 37.01 25.36
N VAL A 272 -14.27 36.94 25.27
CA VAL A 272 -15.06 37.13 24.05
C VAL A 272 -16.07 38.25 24.22
N SER A 273 -16.27 39.03 23.17
CA SER A 273 -17.25 40.14 23.14
C SER A 273 -18.62 39.72 22.58
N HIS A 274 -18.68 38.54 21.95
CA HIS A 274 -19.90 37.93 21.41
C HIS A 274 -19.81 36.40 21.44
N PHE A 275 -20.95 35.73 21.24
CA PHE A 275 -21.03 34.29 21.17
C PHE A 275 -21.29 33.86 19.72
N SER A 276 -20.38 33.02 19.23
CA SER A 276 -20.35 32.44 17.89
C SER A 276 -19.50 31.15 17.96
N MET A 277 -19.05 30.64 16.81
CA MET A 277 -18.02 29.60 16.79
C MET A 277 -16.67 30.22 17.15
N TRP A 278 -16.05 29.72 18.22
CA TRP A 278 -14.76 30.21 18.72
C TRP A 278 -13.69 29.13 18.63
N ASN A 279 -12.45 29.57 18.40
CA ASN A 279 -11.33 28.68 18.19
C ASN A 279 -10.01 29.26 18.73
N TYR A 280 -9.12 28.40 19.24
CA TYR A 280 -7.77 28.76 19.71
C TYR A 280 -6.71 28.17 18.79
N ASP A 281 -6.16 28.99 17.90
CA ASP A 281 -5.44 28.46 16.73
C ASP A 281 -4.12 29.18 16.47
N HIS A 282 -3.18 28.40 15.93
CA HIS A 282 -1.99 28.94 15.30
C HIS A 282 -2.33 29.34 13.86
N TRP A 283 -2.12 30.61 13.53
CA TRP A 283 -2.31 31.12 12.18
C TRP A 283 -1.02 31.00 11.38
N ASN A 284 -1.12 30.40 10.20
CA ASN A 284 0.01 30.25 9.28
C ASN A 284 -0.20 31.16 8.06
N PRO A 285 0.78 32.04 7.74
CA PRO A 285 0.74 32.88 6.54
C PRO A 285 0.92 32.05 5.26
N MET A 286 1.45 30.83 5.38
CA MET A 286 1.47 29.83 4.32
C MET A 286 0.25 28.93 4.48
N MET A 287 -0.49 28.69 3.39
CA MET A 287 -1.15 27.39 3.24
C MET A 287 -0.03 26.36 3.32
N ALA A 288 0.08 25.60 4.42
CA ALA A 288 1.24 24.74 4.65
C ALA A 288 1.43 23.81 3.44
N LEU A 289 2.65 23.73 2.90
CA LEU A 289 2.94 22.85 1.76
C LEU A 289 2.45 21.41 1.95
N PRO A 290 2.51 20.82 3.16
CA PRO A 290 1.89 19.52 3.44
C PRO A 290 0.36 19.52 3.32
N MET A 291 -0.32 20.62 3.66
CA MET A 291 -1.76 20.79 3.46
C MET A 291 -2.11 20.99 1.98
N ILE A 292 -1.28 21.73 1.23
CA ILE A 292 -1.43 21.89 -0.22
C ILE A 292 -1.16 20.55 -0.91
N LEU A 293 -0.12 19.82 -0.55
CA LEU A 293 0.20 18.50 -1.12
C LEU A 293 -0.89 17.47 -0.79
N ARG A 294 -1.42 17.48 0.44
CA ARG A 294 -2.60 16.69 0.84
C ARG A 294 -3.81 17.02 -0.03
N TRP A 295 -4.09 18.31 -0.22
CA TRP A 295 -5.18 18.79 -1.05
C TRP A 295 -4.97 18.44 -2.54
N MET A 296 -3.75 18.57 -3.07
CA MET A 296 -3.43 18.22 -4.45
C MET A 296 -3.59 16.73 -4.70
N LEU A 297 -3.09 15.89 -3.79
CA LEU A 297 -3.26 14.43 -3.86
C LEU A 297 -4.76 14.03 -3.73
N SER A 298 -5.56 14.77 -2.95
CA SER A 298 -7.01 14.55 -2.87
C SER A 298 -7.79 15.00 -4.12
N LYS A 299 -7.20 15.81 -5.01
CA LYS A 299 -7.78 16.15 -6.32
C LYS A 299 -7.42 15.19 -7.44
N LEU A 300 -6.48 14.27 -7.21
CA LEU A 300 -5.96 13.34 -8.21
C LEU A 300 -6.59 11.93 -8.14
N SER A 301 -7.47 11.65 -7.18
CA SER A 301 -8.12 10.34 -7.02
C SER A 301 -9.62 10.37 -7.37
N SER A 302 -10.15 9.25 -7.84
CA SER A 302 -11.60 9.02 -8.02
C SER A 302 -12.33 8.69 -6.71
N VAL A 303 -11.67 8.83 -5.56
CA VAL A 303 -12.17 8.41 -4.24
C VAL A 303 -12.95 9.57 -3.57
N PRO A 304 -14.12 9.33 -2.94
CA PRO A 304 -14.93 10.39 -2.34
C PRO A 304 -14.20 11.18 -1.22
N PRO A 305 -14.64 12.41 -0.89
CA PRO A 305 -13.99 13.32 0.08
C PRO A 305 -13.83 12.80 1.52
N GLU A 306 -14.41 11.63 1.86
CA GLU A 306 -14.32 11.02 3.19
C GLU A 306 -13.01 10.20 3.38
N GLY A 307 -12.11 10.17 2.38
CA GLY A 307 -10.86 9.38 2.35
C GLY A 307 -9.55 10.17 2.38
N GLU A 308 -9.50 11.42 2.87
CA GLU A 308 -8.24 12.19 2.92
C GLU A 308 -7.12 11.48 3.72
N ASP A 309 -7.47 10.75 4.78
CA ASP A 309 -6.52 9.91 5.54
C ASP A 309 -6.07 8.66 4.76
N GLU A 310 -6.87 8.19 3.80
CA GLU A 310 -6.62 7.00 2.97
C GLU A 310 -5.53 7.25 1.93
N ILE A 311 -5.53 8.45 1.33
CA ILE A 311 -4.54 8.90 0.34
C ILE A 311 -3.15 9.11 0.98
N LEU A 312 -3.11 9.52 2.24
CA LEU A 312 -1.88 9.67 3.02
C LEU A 312 -1.29 8.33 3.47
N ASN A 313 -2.14 7.30 3.63
CA ASN A 313 -1.74 5.96 4.03
C ASN A 313 -1.43 5.05 2.82
N HIS A 314 -1.95 5.39 1.63
CA HIS A 314 -1.78 4.64 0.37
C HIS A 314 -1.58 5.57 -0.86
N PRO A 315 -0.50 6.38 -0.93
CA PRO A 315 -0.30 7.28 -2.06
C PRO A 315 -0.02 6.49 -3.35
N PRO A 316 -0.64 6.83 -4.50
CA PRO A 316 -0.29 6.21 -5.80
C PRO A 316 1.16 6.56 -6.20
N ASP A 317 1.74 5.86 -7.18
CA ASP A 317 3.02 6.28 -7.74
C ASP A 317 2.83 7.67 -8.40
N PHE A 318 3.63 8.66 -8.03
CA PHE A 318 3.52 10.02 -8.58
C PHE A 318 4.89 10.64 -8.86
N ILE A 319 4.94 11.54 -9.83
CA ILE A 319 6.10 12.39 -10.11
C ILE A 319 5.85 13.76 -9.49
N LEU A 320 6.72 14.17 -8.57
CA LEU A 320 6.76 15.54 -8.08
C LEU A 320 7.81 16.30 -8.89
N THR A 321 7.38 17.30 -9.65
CA THR A 321 8.25 18.19 -10.43
C THR A 321 8.15 19.61 -9.88
N VAL A 322 9.29 20.23 -9.57
CA VAL A 322 9.39 21.63 -9.17
C VAL A 322 10.13 22.38 -10.27
N LYS A 323 9.52 23.41 -10.83
CA LYS A 323 10.11 24.27 -11.86
C LYS A 323 10.22 25.71 -11.35
N ASP A 324 11.24 26.42 -11.80
CA ASP A 324 11.28 27.87 -11.69
C ASP A 324 10.22 28.47 -12.62
N LYS A 325 9.27 29.25 -12.10
CA LYS A 325 8.09 29.69 -12.88
C LYS A 325 8.47 30.56 -14.09
N LYS A 326 9.54 31.35 -13.99
CA LYS A 326 9.95 32.34 -14.98
C LYS A 326 10.78 31.72 -16.10
N THR A 327 11.74 30.87 -15.72
CA THR A 327 12.65 30.22 -16.67
C THR A 327 12.12 28.89 -17.18
N LYS A 328 11.09 28.33 -16.51
CA LYS A 328 10.55 26.97 -16.73
C LYS A 328 11.56 25.85 -16.51
N THR A 329 12.71 26.15 -15.93
CA THR A 329 13.77 25.17 -15.64
C THR A 329 13.33 24.23 -14.53
N THR A 330 13.42 22.92 -14.74
CA THR A 330 13.15 21.92 -13.69
C THR A 330 14.26 21.95 -12.65
N LEU A 331 13.89 22.34 -11.43
CA LEU A 331 14.76 22.48 -10.28
C LEU A 331 14.87 21.17 -9.48
N TYR A 332 13.77 20.40 -9.45
CA TYR A 332 13.69 19.09 -8.80
C TYR A 332 12.65 18.25 -9.53
N SER A 333 12.92 16.97 -9.78
CA SER A 333 11.91 16.04 -10.27
C SER A 333 12.23 14.64 -9.76
N ASN A 334 11.29 14.02 -9.05
CA ASN A 334 11.47 12.67 -8.54
C ASN A 334 10.17 11.88 -8.59
N THR A 335 10.29 10.58 -8.84
CA THR A 335 9.17 9.64 -8.82
C THR A 335 9.13 9.00 -7.44
N PHE A 336 7.98 9.09 -6.77
CA PHE A 336 7.77 8.50 -5.45
C PHE A 336 6.95 7.23 -5.62
N PRO A 337 7.56 6.04 -5.46
CA PRO A 337 6.82 4.80 -5.50
C PRO A 337 6.05 4.58 -4.19
N THR A 338 4.95 3.83 -4.27
CA THR A 338 4.28 3.21 -3.11
C THR A 338 5.30 2.52 -2.18
N PRO A 339 5.22 2.67 -0.85
CA PRO A 339 6.16 2.01 0.07
C PRO A 339 6.10 0.49 -0.06
N ARG A 340 7.20 -0.15 -0.45
CA ARG A 340 7.32 -1.62 -0.40
C ARG A 340 7.87 -2.06 0.96
N PRO A 341 7.37 -3.17 1.53
CA PRO A 341 7.92 -3.69 2.78
C PRO A 341 9.38 -4.10 2.60
N VAL A 342 10.26 -3.54 3.44
CA VAL A 342 11.64 -4.02 3.58
C VAL A 342 11.60 -5.26 4.49
N PRO A 343 12.24 -6.39 4.12
CA PRO A 343 12.27 -7.56 4.99
C PRO A 343 12.96 -7.23 6.33
N ASN A 344 12.29 -7.52 7.44
CA ASN A 344 12.82 -7.59 8.81
C ASN A 344 13.11 -6.29 9.61
N SER A 345 12.23 -5.29 9.60
CA SER A 345 12.26 -4.25 10.65
C SER A 345 10.88 -3.85 11.19
N SER A 346 10.72 -3.83 12.51
CA SER A 346 9.57 -3.31 13.26
C SER A 346 10.04 -2.16 14.16
N PRO A 347 9.37 -0.98 14.24
CA PRO A 347 8.11 -0.57 13.62
C PRO A 347 8.28 0.11 12.25
N LYS A 348 7.17 0.15 11.49
CA LYS A 348 7.08 0.55 10.08
C LYS A 348 7.04 2.08 9.92
N GLU A 349 8.16 2.70 9.57
CA GLU A 349 8.13 4.03 8.97
C GLU A 349 8.91 3.96 7.64
N SER A 350 8.26 4.27 6.51
CA SER A 350 8.99 4.65 5.32
C SER A 350 9.12 6.16 5.33
N LYS A 351 10.25 6.66 5.84
CA LYS A 351 10.64 8.06 5.68
C LYS A 351 11.40 8.20 4.37
N SER A 352 10.82 8.96 3.44
CA SER A 352 11.61 9.56 2.36
C SER A 352 11.90 11.00 2.76
N GLU A 353 13.15 11.24 3.16
CA GLU A 353 13.65 12.59 3.36
C GLU A 353 14.10 13.14 2.01
N VAL A 354 13.39 14.17 1.54
CA VAL A 354 13.82 14.92 0.37
C VAL A 354 14.58 16.13 0.87
N ASN A 355 15.90 16.05 0.82
CA ASN A 355 16.75 17.22 0.96
C ASN A 355 16.70 17.97 -0.38
N PHE A 356 15.97 19.09 -0.42
CA PHE A 356 15.99 19.99 -1.56
C PHE A 356 17.35 20.69 -1.60
N PRO A 357 18.23 20.38 -2.56
CA PRO A 357 19.45 21.15 -2.72
C PRO A 357 19.09 22.29 -3.68
N LEU A 358 18.43 23.34 -3.18
CA LEU A 358 18.09 24.48 -4.05
C LEU A 358 18.96 25.70 -3.75
N PRO A 359 19.63 26.27 -4.77
CA PRO A 359 20.33 27.54 -4.65
C PRO A 359 19.34 28.67 -4.33
N ASN A 360 19.84 29.82 -3.86
CA ASN A 360 19.04 31.01 -3.55
C ASN A 360 18.11 31.38 -4.73
N ILE A 361 16.83 31.02 -4.65
CA ILE A 361 15.82 31.40 -5.64
C ILE A 361 14.81 32.32 -4.95
N ALA A 362 14.67 33.55 -5.46
CA ALA A 362 13.82 34.61 -4.91
C ALA A 362 12.42 34.68 -5.56
N GLU A 363 12.08 33.74 -6.45
CA GLU A 363 10.87 33.80 -7.28
C GLU A 363 9.95 32.58 -7.09
N VAL A 364 8.71 32.73 -7.56
CA VAL A 364 7.64 31.72 -7.51
C VAL A 364 8.11 30.43 -8.20
N MET A 365 7.96 29.30 -7.53
CA MET A 365 8.13 27.95 -8.08
C MET A 365 6.78 27.40 -8.53
N GLU A 366 6.76 26.65 -9.63
CA GLU A 366 5.63 25.80 -10.01
C GLU A 366 5.90 24.40 -9.46
N VAL A 367 5.06 23.93 -8.54
CA VAL A 367 5.09 22.56 -8.01
C VAL A 367 4.00 21.78 -8.69
N THR A 368 4.38 20.80 -9.49
CA THR A 368 3.51 19.92 -10.27
C THR A 368 3.55 18.53 -9.67
N VAL A 369 2.39 18.02 -9.25
CA VAL A 369 2.19 16.61 -8.92
C VAL A 369 1.52 15.97 -10.12
N THR A 370 2.26 15.11 -10.80
CA THR A 370 1.77 14.33 -11.93
C THR A 370 1.54 12.91 -11.45
N PRO A 371 0.30 12.40 -11.41
CA PRO A 371 0.09 10.99 -11.15
C PRO A 371 0.81 10.18 -12.23
N VAL A 372 1.49 9.10 -11.85
CA VAL A 372 1.89 8.10 -12.84
C VAL A 372 0.63 7.30 -13.09
N GLN A 373 -0.09 7.60 -14.17
CA GLN A 373 -1.29 6.85 -14.55
C GLN A 373 -0.91 5.37 -14.71
N PRO A 374 -1.48 4.44 -13.93
CA PRO A 374 -1.79 3.14 -14.50
C PRO A 374 -2.77 3.44 -15.66
N GLY A 375 -2.49 2.96 -16.87
CA GLY A 375 -3.24 3.36 -18.08
C GLY A 375 -4.76 3.51 -17.88
N GLY A 376 -5.36 4.51 -18.51
CA GLY A 376 -6.67 5.09 -18.16
C GLY A 376 -7.92 4.17 -18.15
N PRO A 377 -9.09 4.63 -18.62
CA PRO A 377 -10.40 4.05 -18.27
C PRO A 377 -10.65 2.60 -18.74
N ASP A 378 -9.69 2.01 -19.47
CA ASP A 378 -9.62 0.60 -19.85
C ASP A 378 -8.62 -0.21 -18.99
N TYR A 379 -8.35 0.17 -17.73
CA TYR A 379 -7.56 -0.69 -16.83
C TYR A 379 -8.39 -1.91 -16.41
N PRO A 380 -7.99 -3.14 -16.79
CA PRO A 380 -8.71 -4.33 -16.37
C PRO A 380 -8.34 -4.65 -14.92
N THR A 381 -9.31 -4.79 -14.02
CA THR A 381 -9.10 -5.47 -12.73
C THR A 381 -9.10 -6.99 -12.90
N ASN A 382 -8.51 -7.50 -13.99
CA ASN A 382 -8.31 -8.92 -14.18
C ASN A 382 -7.06 -9.14 -15.04
N THR A 383 -6.11 -9.92 -14.52
CA THR A 383 -4.94 -10.39 -15.26
C THR A 383 -5.26 -11.46 -16.31
N ASP A 384 -6.55 -11.75 -16.56
CA ASP A 384 -7.02 -12.85 -17.42
C ASP A 384 -7.87 -12.44 -18.64
N HIS A 385 -7.58 -11.32 -19.32
CA HIS A 385 -8.20 -11.04 -20.63
C HIS A 385 -7.15 -11.06 -21.76
N SER A 386 -7.27 -12.03 -22.66
CA SER A 386 -6.57 -12.06 -23.95
C SER A 386 -7.49 -11.53 -25.06
N PRO A 387 -7.05 -10.58 -25.90
CA PRO A 387 -7.85 -10.03 -26.98
C PRO A 387 -8.09 -11.07 -28.09
N VAL A 388 -9.25 -11.01 -28.75
CA VAL A 388 -9.65 -11.90 -29.84
C VAL A 388 -9.73 -11.10 -31.15
N GLY A 389 -8.73 -11.26 -32.02
CA GLY A 389 -8.69 -10.76 -33.41
C GLY A 389 -8.52 -9.24 -33.55
N ASP A 390 -7.75 -8.79 -34.56
CA ASP A 390 -7.46 -7.41 -35.04
C ASP A 390 -7.42 -6.21 -34.06
N GLU A 391 -7.48 -6.42 -32.76
CA GLU A 391 -7.36 -5.39 -31.73
C GLU A 391 -5.90 -4.97 -31.59
N VAL A 392 -5.65 -3.67 -31.81
CA VAL A 392 -4.36 -3.02 -31.60
C VAL A 392 -4.02 -3.08 -30.09
N PRO A 393 -2.81 -3.50 -29.68
CA PRO A 393 -2.44 -3.58 -28.26
C PRO A 393 -2.57 -2.22 -27.55
N PRO A 394 -2.99 -2.18 -26.28
CA PRO A 394 -3.02 -0.94 -25.52
C PRO A 394 -1.59 -0.42 -25.31
N ALA A 395 -1.43 0.90 -25.38
CA ALA A 395 -0.14 1.57 -25.27
C ALA A 395 0.51 1.33 -23.89
N LEU A 396 1.85 1.26 -23.87
CA LEU A 396 2.67 1.26 -22.65
C LEU A 396 2.27 2.42 -21.73
N PRO A 397 2.37 2.28 -20.39
CA PRO A 397 2.01 3.32 -19.44
C PRO A 397 2.74 4.63 -19.77
N THR A 398 1.96 5.59 -20.25
CA THR A 398 2.42 6.95 -20.54
C THR A 398 2.22 7.81 -19.31
N ILE A 399 3.22 8.65 -19.00
CA ILE A 399 3.09 9.74 -18.03
C ILE A 399 1.79 10.50 -18.36
N ALA A 400 0.94 10.70 -17.35
CA ALA A 400 -0.30 11.46 -17.48
C ALA A 400 -0.04 12.77 -18.24
N THR A 401 -0.86 13.10 -19.23
CA THR A 401 -0.69 14.38 -19.94
C THR A 401 -0.89 15.54 -18.97
N GLU A 402 -0.27 16.70 -19.23
CA GLU A 402 -0.19 17.86 -18.32
C GLU A 402 -1.55 18.37 -17.77
N GLY A 403 -2.67 17.96 -18.38
CA GLY A 403 -4.05 18.23 -17.92
C GLY A 403 -4.57 17.32 -16.79
N GLU A 404 -3.84 16.26 -16.43
CA GLU A 404 -4.13 15.34 -15.32
C GLU A 404 -3.19 15.56 -14.12
N SER A 405 -2.31 16.56 -14.20
CA SER A 405 -1.40 16.97 -13.13
C SER A 405 -2.00 18.14 -12.34
N VAL A 406 -1.82 18.15 -11.02
CA VAL A 406 -2.16 19.33 -10.22
C VAL A 406 -0.89 20.16 -10.07
N THR A 407 -0.96 21.44 -10.48
CA THR A 407 0.16 22.38 -10.35
C THR A 407 -0.22 23.54 -9.44
N VAL A 408 0.64 23.86 -8.49
CA VAL A 408 0.46 24.98 -7.55
C VAL A 408 1.69 25.87 -7.55
N GLU A 409 1.46 27.17 -7.38
CA GLU A 409 2.54 28.16 -7.30
C GLU A 409 2.96 28.38 -5.85
N VAL A 410 4.26 28.30 -5.58
CA VAL A 410 4.84 28.39 -4.23
C VAL A 410 5.96 29.41 -4.22
N ARG A 411 5.95 30.37 -3.28
CA ARG A 411 7.05 31.34 -3.12
C ARG A 411 7.96 30.94 -1.96
N PRO A 412 9.21 30.53 -2.19
CA PRO A 412 10.13 30.18 -1.11
C PRO A 412 10.87 31.41 -0.56
N THR A 413 11.09 31.46 0.76
CA THR A 413 12.08 32.35 1.42
C THR A 413 12.86 31.55 2.50
N ASN A 414 14.19 31.52 2.38
CA ASN A 414 15.23 30.57 2.86
C ASN A 414 15.64 30.64 4.38
N PRO A 415 16.44 29.70 5.00
CA PRO A 415 16.63 28.21 4.89
C PRO A 415 16.53 27.45 6.27
N PRO A 416 16.83 26.13 6.40
CA PRO A 416 16.54 24.97 5.54
C PRO A 416 15.29 24.23 6.07
N THR A 417 14.39 23.80 5.18
CA THR A 417 13.32 22.88 5.56
C THR A 417 13.63 21.53 4.94
N THR A 418 14.19 20.62 5.74
CA THR A 418 14.06 19.19 5.46
C THR A 418 12.56 18.90 5.37
N ILE A 419 12.07 18.56 4.18
CA ILE A 419 10.69 18.09 4.04
C ILE A 419 10.71 16.60 4.35
N THR A 420 10.39 16.26 5.60
CA THR A 420 10.18 14.87 6.00
C THR A 420 8.77 14.47 5.56
N ILE A 421 8.68 13.67 4.50
CA ILE A 421 7.43 13.00 4.14
C ILE A 421 7.34 11.76 5.04
N THR A 422 6.63 11.90 6.16
CA THR A 422 6.31 10.77 7.04
C THR A 422 5.02 10.14 6.53
N ILE A 423 5.14 9.01 5.83
CA ILE A 423 4.01 8.14 5.57
C ILE A 423 3.77 7.36 6.87
N PRO A 424 2.60 7.48 7.53
CA PRO A 424 2.34 6.82 8.80
C PRO A 424 2.56 5.29 8.68
N PRO A 425 2.92 4.60 9.77
CA PRO A 425 2.94 3.15 9.78
C PRO A 425 1.62 2.63 9.22
N GLN A 426 1.70 1.72 8.24
CA GLN A 426 0.61 0.81 8.01
C GLN A 426 0.28 0.13 9.35
N SER A 427 -0.81 0.55 9.98
CA SER A 427 -1.52 -0.32 10.91
C SER A 427 -1.69 -1.63 10.16
N GLY A 428 -1.08 -2.70 10.69
CA GLY A 428 -0.89 -3.96 9.98
C GLY A 428 -2.07 -4.31 9.08
N GLY A 429 -1.83 -4.18 7.78
CA GLY A 429 -2.77 -4.49 6.70
C GLY A 429 -1.97 -4.88 5.47
N GLY A 430 -1.02 -5.80 5.64
CA GLY A 430 -0.67 -6.66 4.52
C GLY A 430 -1.95 -7.39 4.12
N GLY A 431 -2.21 -7.52 2.81
CA GLY A 431 -3.42 -8.08 2.21
C GLY A 431 -3.83 -9.45 2.77
N GLY A 432 -4.49 -9.42 3.92
CA GLY A 432 -4.92 -10.56 4.69
C GLY A 432 -5.84 -10.08 5.80
N ASN A 433 -7.14 -10.40 5.65
CA ASN A 433 -8.24 -10.21 6.59
C ASN A 433 -8.98 -8.86 6.55
N GLY A 434 -9.97 -8.74 5.64
CA GLY A 434 -11.21 -8.02 5.97
C GLY A 434 -11.67 -6.87 5.08
N GLU A 435 -11.00 -6.55 3.98
CA GLU A 435 -11.47 -5.49 3.08
C GLU A 435 -12.76 -5.89 2.36
N THR A 436 -13.84 -5.12 2.59
CA THR A 436 -15.14 -5.31 1.95
C THR A 436 -15.35 -4.17 0.96
N VAL A 437 -15.51 -4.47 -0.32
CA VAL A 437 -15.86 -3.46 -1.34
C VAL A 437 -17.34 -3.62 -1.68
N VAL A 438 -18.13 -2.57 -1.55
CA VAL A 438 -19.50 -2.51 -2.08
C VAL A 438 -19.48 -1.65 -3.33
N ASN A 439 -19.74 -2.25 -4.49
CA ASN A 439 -19.76 -1.56 -5.78
C ASN A 439 -21.09 -1.85 -6.50
N VAL A 440 -21.81 -0.82 -6.96
CA VAL A 440 -23.09 -0.92 -7.67
C VAL A 440 -23.06 -0.07 -8.94
N ASN A 441 -23.32 -0.70 -10.08
CA ASN A 441 -23.35 -0.08 -11.39
C ASN A 441 -24.76 -0.13 -11.98
N GLY A 442 -25.19 0.89 -12.72
CA GLY A 442 -26.49 0.88 -13.38
C GLY A 442 -26.73 2.01 -14.37
N LYS A 443 -27.94 2.02 -14.94
CA LYS A 443 -28.47 3.13 -15.75
C LYS A 443 -29.70 3.72 -15.08
N ALA A 444 -29.92 5.02 -15.23
CA ALA A 444 -31.10 5.72 -14.74
C ALA A 444 -31.85 6.35 -15.92
N VAL A 445 -33.16 6.15 -15.94
CA VAL A 445 -34.05 6.69 -16.97
C VAL A 445 -35.27 7.36 -16.32
N ASN A 446 -35.84 8.35 -17.01
CA ASN A 446 -37.11 8.95 -16.64
C ASN A 446 -38.29 8.04 -17.04
N CYS A 447 -39.53 8.49 -16.79
CA CYS A 447 -40.73 7.70 -17.10
C CYS A 447 -40.90 7.34 -18.58
N ASP A 448 -40.30 8.12 -19.49
CA ASP A 448 -40.35 7.92 -20.94
C ASP A 448 -39.18 7.05 -21.46
N ASN A 449 -38.47 6.35 -20.57
CA ASN A 449 -37.23 5.60 -20.86
C ASN A 449 -36.09 6.47 -21.42
N LYS A 450 -36.15 7.80 -21.28
CA LYS A 450 -35.01 8.66 -21.68
C LYS A 450 -33.97 8.68 -20.56
N PRO A 451 -32.67 8.65 -20.89
CA PRO A 451 -31.60 8.72 -19.90
C PRO A 451 -31.72 9.96 -19.01
N VAL A 452 -31.50 9.76 -17.71
CA VAL A 452 -31.29 10.87 -16.77
C VAL A 452 -29.89 11.40 -17.01
N THR A 453 -29.76 12.59 -17.58
CA THR A 453 -28.46 13.18 -17.94
C THR A 453 -27.85 14.01 -16.81
N THR A 454 -28.62 14.28 -15.75
CA THR A 454 -28.19 15.12 -14.63
C THR A 454 -28.83 14.61 -13.33
N GLY A 455 -28.10 13.77 -12.59
CA GLY A 455 -28.63 13.10 -11.41
C GLY A 455 -27.55 12.44 -10.53
N TYR A 456 -27.96 11.83 -9.41
CA TYR A 456 -27.08 11.13 -8.47
C TYR A 456 -27.64 9.80 -8.02
N ALA A 457 -26.77 8.80 -7.93
CA ALA A 457 -26.96 7.60 -7.17
C ALA A 457 -26.49 7.81 -5.73
N PHE A 458 -27.39 7.65 -4.75
CA PHE A 458 -27.07 7.61 -3.33
C PHE A 458 -27.17 6.17 -2.85
N MET A 459 -26.10 5.63 -2.26
CA MET A 459 -26.08 4.31 -1.66
C MET A 459 -25.82 4.42 -0.18
N SER A 460 -26.69 3.83 0.62
CA SER A 460 -26.54 3.74 2.08
C SER A 460 -26.41 2.28 2.51
N MET A 461 -25.38 2.00 3.29
CA MET A 461 -25.16 0.72 3.94
C MET A 461 -25.77 0.80 5.33
N ARG A 462 -26.71 -0.08 5.62
CA ARG A 462 -27.57 -0.02 6.80
C ARG A 462 -27.36 -1.26 7.68
N SER A 463 -27.66 -1.08 8.97
CA SER A 463 -27.87 -2.12 9.97
C SER A 463 -29.30 -1.93 10.46
N GLY A 464 -30.22 -2.76 10.00
CA GLY A 464 -31.67 -2.52 10.09
C GLY A 464 -32.08 -1.22 9.36
N ASN A 465 -32.73 -0.30 10.08
CA ASN A 465 -33.11 1.03 9.55
C ASN A 465 -32.03 2.10 9.75
N THR A 466 -30.92 1.78 10.42
CA THR A 466 -29.88 2.75 10.74
C THR A 466 -28.83 2.76 9.63
N ILE A 467 -28.56 3.93 9.06
CA ILE A 467 -27.45 4.09 8.10
C ILE A 467 -26.13 4.01 8.88
N VAL A 468 -25.30 3.00 8.57
CA VAL A 468 -23.97 2.80 9.14
C VAL A 468 -22.93 3.58 8.34
N LYS A 469 -23.01 3.54 7.01
CA LYS A 469 -22.17 4.30 6.07
C LYS A 469 -22.96 4.63 4.80
N SER A 470 -22.52 5.61 4.01
CA SER A 470 -23.15 5.91 2.72
C SER A 470 -22.15 6.51 1.73
N THR A 471 -22.44 6.42 0.44
CA THR A 471 -21.67 7.05 -0.64
C THR A 471 -22.61 7.57 -1.72
N THR A 472 -22.09 8.42 -2.60
CA THR A 472 -22.86 8.92 -3.75
C THR A 472 -22.00 8.93 -5.02
N SER A 473 -22.62 8.71 -6.17
CA SER A 473 -21.98 8.84 -7.48
C SER A 473 -22.89 9.62 -8.42
N PRO A 474 -22.38 10.56 -9.23
CA PRO A 474 -23.22 11.21 -10.21
C PRO A 474 -23.58 10.23 -11.32
N ILE A 475 -24.63 10.60 -12.04
CA ILE A 475 -24.99 9.97 -13.29
C ILE A 475 -24.19 10.67 -14.39
N TYR A 476 -23.37 9.91 -15.10
CA TYR A 476 -22.46 10.40 -16.13
C TYR A 476 -22.95 10.04 -17.54
N GLY A 477 -22.68 10.95 -18.48
CA GLY A 477 -22.86 10.75 -19.91
C GLY A 477 -24.31 10.79 -20.42
N ASN A 478 -24.46 10.82 -21.74
CA ASN A 478 -25.77 10.90 -22.41
C ASN A 478 -26.62 9.61 -22.29
N GLU A 479 -26.07 8.56 -21.69
CA GLU A 479 -26.73 7.26 -21.49
C GLU A 479 -27.26 7.04 -20.07
N GLY A 480 -27.08 8.01 -19.16
CA GLY A 480 -27.62 7.95 -17.80
C GLY A 480 -26.97 6.88 -16.93
N ARG A 481 -25.67 6.62 -17.09
CA ARG A 481 -24.93 5.57 -16.35
C ARG A 481 -24.45 6.08 -14.99
N PHE A 482 -24.38 5.20 -13.99
CA PHE A 482 -23.75 5.50 -12.70
C PHE A 482 -23.00 4.30 -12.14
N THR A 483 -21.97 4.58 -11.35
CA THR A 483 -21.15 3.61 -10.61
C THR A 483 -20.94 4.11 -9.20
N VAL A 484 -21.55 3.48 -8.21
CA VAL A 484 -21.51 3.89 -6.80
C VAL A 484 -20.67 2.87 -6.02
N GLN A 485 -19.62 3.32 -5.34
CA GLN A 485 -18.68 2.44 -4.66
C GLN A 485 -18.36 2.95 -3.24
N TYR A 486 -18.16 1.99 -2.32
CA TYR A 486 -17.64 2.23 -0.97
C TYR A 486 -16.73 1.06 -0.54
N VAL A 487 -15.59 1.36 0.09
CA VAL A 487 -14.61 0.37 0.56
C VAL A 487 -14.49 0.41 2.09
N PHE A 488 -14.42 -0.77 2.72
CA PHE A 488 -14.21 -0.93 4.16
C PHE A 488 -12.79 -1.42 4.42
N TYR A 489 -12.01 -0.68 5.19
CA TYR A 489 -10.62 -0.99 5.52
C TYR A 489 -10.41 -1.54 6.94
N THR A 490 -11.49 -1.68 7.74
CA THR A 490 -11.46 -2.31 9.06
C THR A 490 -12.67 -3.23 9.23
N ALA A 491 -12.55 -4.25 10.09
CA ALA A 491 -13.66 -5.11 10.46
C ALA A 491 -14.75 -4.27 11.16
N LEU A 492 -15.93 -4.21 10.54
CA LEU A 492 -17.05 -3.41 11.05
C LEU A 492 -17.49 -3.90 12.43
N GLN A 493 -17.58 -2.98 13.41
CA GLN A 493 -18.16 -3.28 14.73
C GLN A 493 -19.65 -3.66 14.65
N ASN A 494 -20.38 -3.15 13.64
CA ASN A 494 -21.79 -3.44 13.39
C ASN A 494 -21.98 -4.17 12.04
N ARG A 495 -22.82 -5.22 12.00
CA ARG A 495 -23.15 -5.94 10.76
C ARG A 495 -23.91 -5.00 9.80
N ILE A 496 -23.41 -4.82 8.57
CA ILE A 496 -24.19 -4.26 7.47
C ILE A 496 -25.08 -5.39 6.95
N ASP A 497 -26.40 -5.23 7.02
CA ASP A 497 -27.38 -6.24 6.64
C ASP A 497 -28.19 -5.84 5.39
N ASN A 498 -28.09 -4.59 4.95
CA ASN A 498 -28.78 -4.09 3.76
C ASN A 498 -28.05 -2.91 3.13
N VAL A 499 -28.05 -2.84 1.80
CA VAL A 499 -27.60 -1.68 1.04
C VAL A 499 -28.78 -1.09 0.29
N VAL A 500 -29.03 0.21 0.46
CA VAL A 500 -30.17 0.90 -0.16
C VAL A 500 -29.65 1.93 -1.16
N LEU A 501 -30.05 1.79 -2.42
CA LEU A 501 -29.76 2.71 -3.51
C LEU A 501 -30.99 3.57 -3.82
N THR A 502 -30.81 4.88 -3.92
CA THR A 502 -31.82 5.84 -4.34
C THR A 502 -31.23 6.71 -5.43
N ILE A 503 -31.91 6.84 -6.56
CA ILE A 503 -31.49 7.71 -7.66
C ILE A 503 -32.25 9.02 -7.58
N TYR A 504 -31.54 10.14 -7.63
CA TYR A 504 -32.10 11.49 -7.66
C TYR A 504 -31.90 12.08 -9.05
N ASP A 505 -32.98 12.52 -9.70
CA ASP A 505 -32.92 13.32 -10.91
C ASP A 505 -32.98 14.79 -10.51
N VAL A 506 -31.88 15.50 -10.75
CA VAL A 506 -31.78 16.90 -10.37
C VAL A 506 -32.51 17.81 -11.35
N THR A 507 -32.71 17.37 -12.60
CA THR A 507 -33.46 18.12 -13.60
C THR A 507 -34.92 18.26 -13.14
N THR A 508 -35.52 17.17 -12.66
CA THR A 508 -36.93 17.15 -12.25
C THR A 508 -37.14 17.32 -10.75
N GLY A 509 -36.10 17.19 -9.93
CA GLY A 509 -36.19 17.20 -8.46
C GLY A 509 -36.83 15.92 -7.88
N LYS A 510 -37.02 14.89 -8.71
CA LYS A 510 -37.66 13.62 -8.34
C LYS A 510 -36.62 12.59 -7.92
N LYS A 511 -37.05 11.54 -7.22
CA LYS A 511 -36.20 10.40 -6.87
C LYS A 511 -36.88 9.07 -7.17
N SER A 512 -36.07 8.05 -7.42
CA SER A 512 -36.55 6.67 -7.48
C SER A 512 -37.06 6.24 -6.10
N PRO A 513 -37.89 5.18 -6.04
CA PRO A 513 -38.06 4.43 -4.81
C PRO A 513 -36.70 3.96 -4.26
N ASP A 514 -36.60 3.81 -2.94
CA ASP A 514 -35.44 3.21 -2.28
C ASP A 514 -35.32 1.73 -2.70
N MET A 515 -34.25 1.39 -3.40
CA MET A 515 -33.98 0.02 -3.88
C MET A 515 -33.06 -0.68 -2.89
N LYS A 516 -33.52 -1.79 -2.32
CA LYS A 516 -32.65 -2.67 -1.53
C LYS A 516 -31.81 -3.52 -2.46
N ILE A 517 -30.50 -3.43 -2.31
CA ILE A 517 -29.50 -4.15 -3.07
C ILE A 517 -28.82 -5.14 -2.13
N ASN A 518 -28.89 -6.41 -2.53
CA ASN A 518 -28.13 -7.46 -1.88
C ASN A 518 -26.72 -7.44 -2.46
N VAL A 519 -25.82 -6.72 -1.81
CA VAL A 519 -24.40 -6.69 -2.18
C VAL A 519 -23.65 -7.75 -1.39
N THR A 520 -22.89 -8.58 -2.09
CA THR A 520 -21.86 -9.39 -1.47
C THR A 520 -20.59 -8.54 -1.44
N PRO A 521 -19.92 -8.40 -0.29
CA PRO A 521 -18.57 -7.82 -0.20
C PRO A 521 -17.67 -8.34 -1.33
N SER A 522 -17.07 -7.43 -2.08
CA SER A 522 -16.00 -7.69 -3.05
C SER A 522 -16.41 -8.15 -4.46
N VAL A 523 -17.69 -8.02 -4.84
CA VAL A 523 -18.15 -8.19 -6.24
C VAL A 523 -18.96 -6.96 -6.70
N ALA A 524 -18.65 -6.43 -7.88
CA ALA A 524 -19.42 -5.33 -8.47
C ALA A 524 -20.83 -5.80 -8.88
N TYR A 525 -21.85 -5.15 -8.33
CA TYR A 525 -23.26 -5.45 -8.58
C TYR A 525 -23.77 -4.62 -9.77
N MET A 526 -24.01 -5.26 -10.91
CA MET A 526 -24.60 -4.63 -12.09
C MET A 526 -26.13 -4.73 -12.04
N LEU A 527 -26.82 -3.59 -12.00
CA LEU A 527 -28.28 -3.52 -12.21
C LEU A 527 -28.60 -3.95 -13.65
N GLN A 528 -29.41 -5.00 -13.79
CA GLN A 528 -29.80 -5.56 -15.09
C GLN A 528 -30.77 -4.64 -15.84
N GLU A 529 -31.61 -3.91 -15.10
CA GLU A 529 -32.62 -3.01 -15.66
C GLU A 529 -32.33 -1.55 -15.28
N PRO A 530 -32.62 -0.57 -16.16
CA PRO A 530 -32.50 0.84 -15.83
C PRO A 530 -33.45 1.23 -14.69
N VAL A 531 -32.95 2.02 -13.75
CA VAL A 531 -33.73 2.57 -12.64
C VAL A 531 -34.66 3.68 -13.16
N LYS A 532 -35.97 3.48 -13.03
CA LYS A 532 -36.99 4.47 -13.39
C LYS A 532 -37.27 5.47 -12.28
N ILE A 533 -37.40 6.75 -12.65
CA ILE A 533 -37.75 7.86 -11.75
C ILE A 533 -39.14 8.38 -12.13
N CYS A 534 -40.17 7.96 -11.38
CA CYS A 534 -41.59 8.29 -11.62
C CYS A 534 -42.34 8.70 -10.35
N ASP A 535 -43.44 9.44 -10.51
CA ASP A 535 -44.28 9.90 -9.38
C ASP A 535 -45.09 8.74 -8.75
N ASN A 536 -45.23 8.82 -7.43
CA ASN A 536 -45.57 7.72 -6.51
C ASN A 536 -47.00 7.13 -6.57
N ASN A 537 -47.07 5.93 -5.96
CA ASN A 537 -48.17 5.25 -5.26
C ASN A 537 -49.17 4.43 -6.09
N ASN A 538 -49.15 3.12 -5.86
CA ASN A 538 -50.35 2.48 -5.31
C ASN A 538 -50.07 1.17 -4.56
N SER A 539 -50.53 1.17 -3.32
CA SER A 539 -50.93 0.01 -2.52
C SER A 539 -51.96 -0.83 -3.27
N GLY A 540 -51.84 -2.16 -3.17
CA GLY A 540 -52.88 -3.10 -3.59
C GLY A 540 -52.92 -4.28 -2.64
N GLY A 541 -53.91 -4.30 -1.75
CA GLY A 541 -54.33 -5.51 -1.04
C GLY A 541 -55.45 -6.20 -1.81
N ASN A 542 -55.40 -7.53 -1.91
CA ASN A 542 -56.38 -8.47 -1.32
C ASN A 542 -56.07 -9.93 -1.73
N ASN A 543 -56.25 -10.82 -0.74
CA ASN A 543 -56.65 -12.25 -0.72
C ASN A 543 -56.35 -13.12 -1.97
N ASP A 544 -55.78 -14.32 -1.90
CA ASP A 544 -55.90 -15.43 -0.94
C ASP A 544 -54.66 -16.37 -1.06
N ASN A 545 -54.36 -17.11 0.02
CA ASN A 545 -53.58 -18.36 0.04
C ASN A 545 -52.12 -18.38 -0.48
N ALA A 546 -51.24 -17.55 0.09
CA ALA A 546 -49.81 -17.81 0.36
C ALA A 546 -49.21 -16.47 0.83
N LYS A 547 -48.77 -16.37 2.08
CA LYS A 547 -48.23 -15.11 2.59
C LYS A 547 -46.75 -15.03 2.22
N VAL A 548 -46.42 -14.29 1.17
CA VAL A 548 -45.06 -14.14 0.62
C VAL A 548 -44.41 -12.87 1.16
N PHE A 549 -43.22 -12.99 1.73
CA PHE A 549 -42.36 -11.86 2.06
C PHE A 549 -41.39 -11.56 0.92
N LYS A 550 -41.43 -10.33 0.39
CA LYS A 550 -40.54 -9.89 -0.70
C LYS A 550 -39.24 -9.27 -0.16
N GLY A 551 -38.09 -9.85 -0.51
CA GLY A 551 -36.77 -9.45 -0.02
C GLY A 551 -36.24 -10.27 1.16
N ASN A 552 -35.18 -9.76 1.80
CA ASN A 552 -34.52 -10.44 2.92
C ASN A 552 -35.21 -10.16 4.26
N TYR A 553 -35.22 -11.15 5.15
CA TYR A 553 -35.81 -11.06 6.49
C TYR A 553 -34.77 -11.37 7.56
N VAL A 554 -34.80 -10.66 8.69
CA VAL A 554 -33.84 -10.83 9.80
C VAL A 554 -34.56 -11.31 11.06
N ILE A 555 -34.05 -12.39 11.66
CA ILE A 555 -34.42 -12.92 12.98
C ILE A 555 -33.18 -12.86 13.86
N GLU A 556 -33.20 -12.01 14.89
CA GLU A 556 -32.01 -11.77 15.74
C GLU A 556 -32.29 -11.86 17.25
N ASN A 557 -33.56 -12.05 17.61
CA ASN A 557 -34.02 -12.20 18.99
C ASN A 557 -35.44 -12.82 19.03
N ALA A 558 -35.93 -13.12 20.23
CA ALA A 558 -37.25 -13.73 20.42
C ALA A 558 -38.42 -12.88 19.87
N ALA A 559 -38.32 -11.55 19.90
CA ALA A 559 -39.40 -10.67 19.41
C ALA A 559 -39.51 -10.72 17.88
N THR A 560 -38.39 -10.68 17.17
CA THR A 560 -38.34 -10.77 15.70
C THR A 560 -38.72 -12.17 15.21
N LEU A 561 -38.34 -13.22 15.94
CA LEU A 561 -38.81 -14.59 15.71
C LEU A 561 -40.34 -14.67 15.85
N LYS A 562 -40.88 -14.15 16.97
CA LYS A 562 -42.32 -14.17 17.21
C LYS A 562 -43.08 -13.42 16.11
N ALA A 563 -42.60 -12.25 15.71
CA ALA A 563 -43.20 -11.48 14.62
C ALA A 563 -43.22 -12.25 13.29
N PHE A 564 -42.17 -13.02 13.00
CA PHE A 564 -42.11 -13.88 11.82
C PHE A 564 -43.13 -15.03 11.90
N ILE A 565 -43.22 -15.69 13.06
CA ILE A 565 -44.17 -16.78 13.32
C ILE A 565 -45.61 -16.29 13.21
N ASP A 566 -45.95 -15.20 13.90
CA ASP A 566 -47.28 -14.58 13.90
C ASP A 566 -47.67 -14.12 12.48
N SER A 567 -46.67 -13.74 11.68
CA SER A 567 -46.90 -13.37 10.29
C SER A 567 -47.28 -14.56 9.42
N ALA A 568 -47.00 -15.81 9.79
CA ALA A 568 -47.40 -16.99 9.02
C ALA A 568 -46.92 -16.96 7.55
N TYR A 569 -45.73 -16.40 7.29
CA TYR A 569 -45.15 -16.39 5.94
C TYR A 569 -44.91 -17.82 5.42
N THR A 570 -45.34 -18.08 4.19
CA THR A 570 -45.11 -19.36 3.49
C THR A 570 -43.91 -19.29 2.56
N GLU A 571 -43.49 -18.09 2.17
CA GLU A 571 -42.34 -17.87 1.30
C GLU A 571 -41.60 -16.58 1.69
N VAL A 572 -40.26 -16.61 1.59
CA VAL A 572 -39.39 -15.44 1.67
C VAL A 572 -38.55 -15.41 0.39
N THR A 573 -38.78 -14.45 -0.50
CA THR A 573 -38.09 -14.41 -1.81
C THR A 573 -36.59 -14.10 -1.73
N GLY A 574 -36.12 -13.50 -0.62
CA GLY A 574 -34.71 -13.18 -0.37
C GLY A 574 -34.05 -14.10 0.66
N ILE A 575 -32.98 -13.62 1.30
CA ILE A 575 -32.24 -14.37 2.32
C ILE A 575 -32.92 -14.21 3.69
N LEU A 576 -33.12 -15.32 4.40
CA LEU A 576 -33.50 -15.35 5.80
C LEU A 576 -32.23 -15.38 6.67
N TYR A 577 -31.93 -14.24 7.29
CA TYR A 577 -30.81 -14.10 8.23
C TYR A 577 -31.27 -14.44 9.64
N VAL A 578 -30.58 -15.38 10.30
CA VAL A 578 -30.90 -15.81 11.66
C VAL A 578 -29.64 -15.76 12.52
N SER A 579 -29.68 -15.03 13.63
CA SER A 579 -28.56 -14.94 14.56
C SER A 579 -28.99 -14.85 16.02
N ASN A 580 -28.11 -15.25 16.94
CA ASN A 580 -28.34 -15.20 18.39
C ASN A 580 -29.60 -15.94 18.87
N MET A 581 -30.03 -16.96 18.14
CA MET A 581 -31.19 -17.78 18.50
C MET A 581 -30.74 -19.08 19.18
N SER A 582 -31.52 -19.52 20.17
CA SER A 582 -31.41 -20.84 20.80
C SER A 582 -32.46 -21.83 20.32
N ASP A 583 -33.55 -21.33 19.74
CA ASP A 583 -34.66 -22.13 19.20
C ASP A 583 -35.27 -21.44 17.98
N LEU A 584 -35.62 -22.25 16.97
CA LEU A 584 -36.35 -21.86 15.77
C LEU A 584 -37.71 -22.56 15.67
N GLY A 585 -38.15 -23.15 16.78
CA GLY A 585 -39.48 -23.70 16.95
C GLY A 585 -40.57 -22.69 16.60
N GLY A 586 -41.61 -23.16 15.92
CA GLY A 586 -42.74 -22.34 15.50
C GLY A 586 -42.69 -21.80 14.06
N ILE A 587 -41.54 -21.89 13.36
CA ILE A 587 -41.44 -21.58 11.91
C ILE A 587 -42.04 -22.71 11.06
N ILE A 588 -43.30 -23.08 11.30
CA ILE A 588 -43.92 -24.29 10.72
C ILE A 588 -44.56 -24.08 9.35
N LYS A 589 -44.76 -22.82 8.94
CA LYS A 589 -45.46 -22.46 7.69
C LYS A 589 -44.53 -22.13 6.52
N LEU A 590 -43.25 -21.85 6.78
CA LEU A 590 -42.32 -21.45 5.74
C LEU A 590 -41.93 -22.65 4.87
N LYS A 591 -42.23 -22.57 3.58
CA LYS A 591 -41.96 -23.63 2.59
C LYS A 591 -40.91 -23.26 1.56
N LYS A 592 -40.75 -21.97 1.26
CA LYS A 592 -39.79 -21.50 0.26
C LYS A 592 -38.96 -20.34 0.78
N VAL A 593 -37.67 -20.34 0.48
CA VAL A 593 -36.76 -19.25 0.87
C VAL A 593 -35.74 -19.01 -0.24
N GLY A 594 -35.41 -17.75 -0.54
CA GLY A 594 -34.33 -17.41 -1.47
C GLY A 594 -32.99 -17.95 -0.97
N GLY A 595 -32.68 -17.80 0.31
CA GLY A 595 -31.52 -18.43 0.95
C GLY A 595 -31.59 -18.38 2.46
N ILE A 596 -30.74 -19.15 3.13
CA ILE A 596 -30.65 -19.14 4.60
C ILE A 596 -29.24 -18.78 5.01
N GLU A 597 -29.12 -17.86 5.97
CA GLU A 597 -27.88 -17.62 6.68
C GLU A 597 -28.11 -17.73 8.20
N LEU A 598 -27.66 -18.84 8.79
CA LEU A 598 -27.65 -19.05 10.23
C LEU A 598 -26.26 -18.68 10.76
N ARG A 599 -26.15 -17.63 11.57
CA ARG A 599 -24.88 -17.15 12.12
C ARG A 599 -24.91 -17.01 13.64
N ARG A 600 -23.94 -17.59 14.34
CA ARG A 600 -23.78 -17.44 15.82
C ARG A 600 -25.02 -17.85 16.61
N ASN A 601 -25.64 -18.97 16.25
CA ASN A 601 -26.79 -19.50 16.99
C ASN A 601 -26.36 -20.62 17.94
N THR A 602 -27.10 -20.78 19.03
CA THR A 602 -27.02 -21.92 19.97
C THR A 602 -28.13 -22.94 19.72
N ILE A 603 -28.68 -22.96 18.50
CA ILE A 603 -29.70 -23.93 18.10
C ILE A 603 -29.12 -25.34 18.09
N THR A 604 -29.88 -26.30 18.60
CA THR A 604 -29.55 -27.73 18.53
C THR A 604 -30.27 -28.43 17.36
N SER A 605 -31.31 -27.81 16.82
CA SER A 605 -32.07 -28.29 15.65
C SER A 605 -32.46 -27.12 14.72
N LEU A 606 -32.75 -27.42 13.45
CA LEU A 606 -33.22 -26.45 12.47
C LEU A 606 -34.69 -26.00 12.70
N GLY A 607 -35.39 -26.63 13.65
CA GLY A 607 -36.81 -26.38 13.89
C GLY A 607 -37.65 -26.59 12.62
N GLY A 608 -38.60 -25.67 12.38
CA GLY A 608 -39.46 -25.73 11.19
C GLY A 608 -38.74 -25.46 9.86
N LEU A 609 -37.46 -25.05 9.86
CA LEU A 609 -36.69 -24.91 8.62
C LEU A 609 -36.39 -26.26 7.95
N ALA A 610 -36.48 -27.38 8.68
CA ALA A 610 -36.40 -28.71 8.09
C ALA A 610 -37.57 -29.03 7.13
N GLU A 611 -38.65 -28.25 7.20
CA GLU A 611 -39.87 -28.41 6.39
C GLU A 611 -39.82 -27.65 5.06
N LEU A 612 -38.71 -26.99 4.76
CA LEU A 612 -38.50 -26.25 3.52
C LEU A 612 -38.49 -27.17 2.30
N GLU A 613 -39.18 -26.71 1.28
CA GLU A 613 -39.34 -27.36 -0.01
C GLU A 613 -38.47 -26.70 -1.10
N ASP A 614 -38.09 -25.43 -0.92
CA ASP A 614 -37.24 -24.69 -1.86
C ASP A 614 -36.26 -23.76 -1.13
N MET A 615 -34.97 -23.83 -1.49
CA MET A 615 -33.89 -22.99 -0.97
C MET A 615 -32.76 -22.86 -1.98
N SER A 616 -32.43 -21.63 -2.42
CA SER A 616 -31.40 -21.42 -3.45
C SER A 616 -29.97 -21.27 -2.91
N SER A 617 -29.78 -20.95 -1.62
CA SER A 617 -28.44 -20.91 -0.99
C SER A 617 -28.48 -21.24 0.50
N LEU A 618 -27.42 -21.88 1.01
CA LEU A 618 -27.28 -22.28 2.41
C LEU A 618 -25.97 -21.76 2.98
N THR A 619 -26.06 -20.97 4.07
CA THR A 619 -24.91 -20.48 4.83
C THR A 619 -25.09 -20.82 6.32
N LEU A 620 -24.14 -21.55 6.90
CA LEU A 620 -24.10 -21.92 8.32
C LEU A 620 -22.75 -21.47 8.89
N VAL A 621 -22.74 -20.44 9.74
CA VAL A 621 -21.49 -19.88 10.30
C VAL A 621 -21.56 -19.84 11.82
N GLU A 622 -20.59 -20.44 12.52
CA GLU A 622 -20.48 -20.35 13.99
C GLU A 622 -21.74 -20.88 14.74
N ASN A 623 -22.42 -21.92 14.22
CA ASN A 623 -23.57 -22.55 14.92
C ASN A 623 -23.09 -23.68 15.83
N GLY A 624 -22.51 -23.31 16.98
CA GLY A 624 -21.71 -24.20 17.81
C GLY A 624 -22.42 -25.43 18.39
N GLN A 625 -23.76 -25.43 18.47
CA GLN A 625 -24.56 -26.52 19.07
C GLN A 625 -25.37 -27.32 18.03
N LEU A 626 -25.34 -26.92 16.75
CA LEU A 626 -26.11 -27.62 15.71
C LEU A 626 -25.40 -28.93 15.34
N VAL A 627 -26.03 -30.05 15.64
CA VAL A 627 -25.42 -31.38 15.44
C VAL A 627 -25.63 -31.90 14.03
N ASN A 628 -26.82 -31.73 13.46
CA ASN A 628 -27.17 -32.22 12.12
C ASN A 628 -27.89 -31.11 11.34
N ALA A 629 -27.49 -30.92 10.09
CA ALA A 629 -28.20 -30.06 9.14
C ALA A 629 -28.77 -30.94 8.01
N ALA A 630 -30.09 -31.14 8.03
CA ALA A 630 -30.79 -31.94 7.02
C ALA A 630 -32.08 -31.22 6.59
N PHE A 631 -32.29 -31.18 5.27
CA PHE A 631 -33.47 -30.58 4.64
C PHE A 631 -34.22 -31.66 3.84
N PRO A 632 -34.96 -32.57 4.52
CA PRO A 632 -35.52 -33.78 3.89
C PRO A 632 -36.65 -33.50 2.89
N LYS A 633 -37.35 -32.36 3.02
CA LYS A 633 -38.45 -31.98 2.13
C LYS A 633 -38.02 -31.10 0.96
N LEU A 634 -36.74 -30.76 0.91
CA LEU A 634 -36.19 -29.91 -0.13
C LEU A 634 -36.41 -30.58 -1.50
N ALA A 635 -37.01 -29.88 -2.45
CA ALA A 635 -37.37 -30.40 -3.76
C ALA A 635 -36.61 -29.72 -4.91
N ASN A 636 -36.02 -28.54 -4.67
CA ASN A 636 -35.21 -27.89 -5.70
C ASN A 636 -33.98 -28.74 -6.04
N LYS A 637 -33.65 -28.77 -7.33
CA LYS A 637 -32.49 -29.49 -7.86
C LYS A 637 -31.25 -28.62 -7.99
N ASN A 638 -31.43 -27.30 -7.98
CA ASN A 638 -30.39 -26.33 -8.23
C ASN A 638 -30.15 -25.48 -6.99
N MET A 639 -28.88 -25.28 -6.66
CA MET A 639 -28.43 -24.42 -5.57
C MET A 639 -27.32 -23.50 -6.10
N GLN A 640 -27.30 -22.25 -5.64
CA GLN A 640 -26.25 -21.30 -5.96
C GLN A 640 -24.98 -21.63 -5.17
N SER A 641 -25.06 -21.70 -3.84
CA SER A 641 -23.91 -21.88 -2.97
C SER A 641 -24.20 -22.65 -1.68
N ILE A 642 -23.18 -23.31 -1.16
CA ILE A 642 -23.15 -23.95 0.15
C ILE A 642 -21.92 -23.42 0.90
N ASN A 643 -22.14 -22.72 2.01
CA ASN A 643 -21.08 -22.15 2.83
C ASN A 643 -21.26 -22.55 4.30
N ILE A 644 -20.45 -23.49 4.79
CA ILE A 644 -20.53 -24.01 6.15
C ILE A 644 -19.19 -23.80 6.83
N SER A 645 -19.17 -22.93 7.83
CA SER A 645 -17.94 -22.56 8.52
C SER A 645 -18.11 -22.56 10.05
N TYR A 646 -17.11 -23.07 10.76
CA TYR A 646 -17.01 -22.96 12.22
C TYR A 646 -18.24 -23.51 13.00
N SER A 647 -18.96 -24.50 12.46
CA SER A 647 -20.08 -25.16 13.15
C SER A 647 -19.54 -26.36 13.94
N LEU A 648 -19.03 -26.08 15.14
CA LEU A 648 -18.15 -26.97 15.90
C LEU A 648 -18.74 -28.34 16.27
N SER A 649 -20.07 -28.43 16.41
CA SER A 649 -20.77 -29.70 16.74
C SER A 649 -21.36 -30.41 15.51
N LEU A 650 -21.20 -29.87 14.31
CA LEU A 650 -21.86 -30.39 13.11
C LEU A 650 -21.21 -31.71 12.66
N VAL A 651 -21.95 -32.81 12.83
CA VAL A 651 -21.50 -34.17 12.50
C VAL A 651 -21.81 -34.54 11.05
N GLY A 652 -22.88 -33.99 10.46
CA GLY A 652 -23.29 -34.28 9.09
C GLY A 652 -24.14 -33.19 8.43
N LEU A 653 -23.97 -33.07 7.11
CA LEU A 653 -24.82 -32.29 6.21
C LEU A 653 -25.43 -33.23 5.15
N THR A 654 -26.76 -33.19 5.02
CA THR A 654 -27.48 -33.98 4.02
C THR A 654 -28.42 -33.11 3.18
N LEU A 655 -28.18 -33.08 1.86
CA LEU A 655 -28.98 -32.35 0.87
C LEU A 655 -29.44 -33.31 -0.24
N PRO A 656 -30.51 -34.10 -0.02
CA PRO A 656 -30.81 -35.27 -0.84
C PRO A 656 -31.27 -34.93 -2.27
N SER A 657 -31.91 -33.78 -2.49
CA SER A 657 -32.51 -33.44 -3.79
C SER A 657 -31.64 -32.59 -4.71
N ILE A 658 -30.50 -32.08 -4.21
CA ILE A 658 -29.64 -31.19 -4.97
C ILE A 658 -28.86 -31.97 -6.03
N GLU A 659 -29.01 -31.56 -7.29
CA GLU A 659 -28.31 -32.13 -8.45
C GLU A 659 -27.25 -31.18 -8.99
N ASN A 660 -27.43 -29.86 -8.87
CA ASN A 660 -26.50 -28.86 -9.43
C ASN A 660 -26.18 -27.77 -8.41
N ILE A 661 -24.89 -27.44 -8.27
CA ILE A 661 -24.40 -26.32 -7.46
C ILE A 661 -23.59 -25.36 -8.35
N GLY A 662 -23.69 -24.05 -8.13
CA GLY A 662 -22.83 -23.06 -8.80
C GLY A 662 -23.51 -22.17 -9.84
N ALA A 663 -24.85 -22.21 -9.96
CA ALA A 663 -25.57 -21.24 -10.79
C ALA A 663 -25.20 -19.79 -10.39
N SER A 664 -24.93 -18.92 -11.36
CA SER A 664 -24.58 -17.50 -11.13
C SER A 664 -23.32 -17.25 -10.28
N GLY A 665 -22.28 -18.10 -10.39
CA GLY A 665 -20.96 -17.84 -9.77
C GLY A 665 -20.87 -18.17 -8.28
N GLY A 666 -21.76 -19.02 -7.76
CA GLY A 666 -21.73 -19.44 -6.36
C GLY A 666 -20.55 -20.37 -6.00
N SER A 667 -20.48 -20.81 -4.74
CA SER A 667 -19.30 -21.50 -4.18
C SER A 667 -19.69 -22.69 -3.30
N ILE A 668 -18.72 -23.59 -3.09
CA ILE A 668 -18.79 -24.61 -2.05
C ILE A 668 -17.66 -24.35 -1.06
N THR A 669 -18.01 -23.91 0.15
CA THR A 669 -17.06 -23.68 1.25
C THR A 669 -17.46 -24.54 2.43
N ILE A 670 -16.63 -25.48 2.85
CA ILE A 670 -16.86 -26.30 4.04
C ILE A 670 -15.59 -26.22 4.89
N THR A 671 -15.55 -25.35 5.90
CA THR A 671 -14.30 -25.02 6.61
C THR A 671 -14.46 -24.97 8.14
N GLY A 672 -13.47 -25.43 8.90
CA GLY A 672 -13.47 -25.30 10.35
C GLY A 672 -14.61 -26.04 11.06
N ASN A 673 -15.09 -27.18 10.51
CA ASN A 673 -16.07 -28.04 11.17
C ASN A 673 -15.35 -29.33 11.66
N PRO A 674 -14.70 -29.27 12.85
CA PRO A 674 -13.72 -30.29 13.27
C PRO A 674 -14.32 -31.68 13.51
N VAL A 675 -15.63 -31.81 13.73
CA VAL A 675 -16.31 -33.10 13.94
C VAL A 675 -17.06 -33.62 12.71
N LEU A 676 -17.05 -32.87 11.60
CA LEU A 676 -17.72 -33.24 10.36
C LEU A 676 -16.93 -34.34 9.65
N LYS A 677 -17.49 -35.55 9.61
CA LYS A 677 -16.84 -36.73 8.99
C LYS A 677 -17.28 -36.97 7.56
N THR A 678 -18.52 -36.61 7.24
CA THR A 678 -19.13 -36.89 5.94
C THR A 678 -19.85 -35.65 5.41
N LEU A 679 -19.64 -35.40 4.12
CA LEU A 679 -20.50 -34.56 3.30
C LEU A 679 -21.42 -35.50 2.52
N SER A 680 -22.74 -35.23 2.45
CA SER A 680 -23.69 -36.08 1.72
C SER A 680 -24.62 -35.26 0.83
N ILE A 681 -24.30 -35.24 -0.47
CA ILE A 681 -25.16 -34.68 -1.53
C ILE A 681 -25.34 -35.78 -2.59
N PRO A 682 -26.16 -36.81 -2.31
CA PRO A 682 -26.12 -38.09 -3.02
C PRO A 682 -26.47 -37.99 -4.50
N ASN A 683 -27.23 -36.97 -4.90
CA ASN A 683 -27.69 -36.77 -6.26
C ASN A 683 -26.89 -35.71 -7.03
N LEU A 684 -25.75 -35.24 -6.50
CA LEU A 684 -24.93 -34.21 -7.15
C LEU A 684 -24.37 -34.68 -8.50
N LYS A 685 -24.73 -33.96 -9.56
CA LYS A 685 -24.36 -34.21 -10.96
C LYS A 685 -23.49 -33.10 -11.56
N SER A 686 -23.64 -31.86 -11.08
CA SER A 686 -22.89 -30.72 -11.62
C SER A 686 -22.43 -29.75 -10.55
N VAL A 687 -21.18 -29.30 -10.69
CA VAL A 687 -20.61 -28.12 -10.02
C VAL A 687 -20.19 -27.04 -11.04
N ASN A 688 -20.71 -27.14 -12.27
CA ASN A 688 -20.33 -26.24 -13.34
C ASN A 688 -20.72 -24.80 -13.00
N LYS A 689 -19.82 -23.84 -13.26
CA LYS A 689 -19.94 -22.42 -12.88
C LYS A 689 -19.79 -22.11 -11.40
N CYS A 690 -19.47 -23.09 -10.54
CA CYS A 690 -18.95 -22.79 -9.21
C CYS A 690 -17.69 -21.92 -9.34
N GLY A 691 -17.64 -20.79 -8.65
CA GLY A 691 -16.44 -19.96 -8.58
C GLY A 691 -15.26 -20.71 -7.97
N TYR A 692 -15.51 -21.52 -6.93
CA TYR A 692 -14.52 -22.36 -6.27
C TYR A 692 -15.11 -23.43 -5.36
N ILE A 693 -14.23 -24.36 -4.98
CA ILE A 693 -14.44 -25.32 -3.90
C ILE A 693 -13.32 -25.12 -2.86
N VAL A 694 -13.70 -24.82 -1.60
CA VAL A 694 -12.77 -24.76 -0.45
C VAL A 694 -13.23 -25.74 0.61
N ILE A 695 -12.36 -26.68 0.97
CA ILE A 695 -12.63 -27.69 1.99
C ILE A 695 -11.50 -27.69 3.01
N SER A 696 -11.86 -27.49 4.27
CA SER A 696 -10.91 -27.52 5.38
C SER A 696 -11.53 -28.10 6.65
N ASN A 697 -11.48 -29.43 6.79
CA ASN A 697 -12.02 -30.13 7.96
C ASN A 697 -11.15 -31.34 8.30
N SER A 698 -10.64 -31.35 9.53
CA SER A 698 -9.65 -32.33 9.98
C SER A 698 -10.13 -33.78 9.97
N LEU A 699 -11.42 -34.03 10.19
CA LEU A 699 -12.02 -35.37 10.25
C LEU A 699 -12.78 -35.80 8.98
N LEU A 700 -12.77 -35.00 7.91
CA LEU A 700 -13.41 -35.39 6.64
C LEU A 700 -12.57 -36.47 5.94
N GLU A 701 -13.13 -37.68 5.80
CA GLU A 701 -12.36 -38.86 5.39
C GLU A 701 -12.24 -39.02 3.85
N ASN A 702 -13.23 -38.55 3.09
CA ASN A 702 -13.28 -38.68 1.64
C ASN A 702 -14.13 -37.58 0.98
N LEU A 703 -13.97 -37.44 -0.34
CA LEU A 703 -14.69 -36.49 -1.20
C LEU A 703 -15.68 -37.19 -2.16
N ASN A 704 -16.21 -38.36 -1.78
CA ASN A 704 -17.07 -39.17 -2.66
C ASN A 704 -18.38 -38.48 -3.06
N THR A 705 -18.81 -37.45 -2.32
CA THR A 705 -19.92 -36.58 -2.71
C THR A 705 -19.77 -36.04 -4.13
N PHE A 706 -18.54 -35.81 -4.60
CA PHE A 706 -18.28 -35.26 -5.92
C PHE A 706 -18.12 -36.31 -7.03
N ALA A 707 -18.11 -37.62 -6.71
CA ALA A 707 -17.74 -38.68 -7.66
C ALA A 707 -18.63 -38.75 -8.92
N ASN A 708 -19.89 -38.34 -8.78
CA ASN A 708 -20.85 -38.26 -9.88
C ASN A 708 -21.02 -36.85 -10.45
N ALA A 709 -20.38 -35.85 -9.83
CA ALA A 709 -20.43 -34.46 -10.24
C ALA A 709 -19.41 -34.16 -11.33
N SER A 710 -19.74 -33.28 -12.26
CA SER A 710 -18.82 -32.75 -13.27
C SER A 710 -18.92 -31.23 -13.35
N GLY A 711 -17.89 -30.57 -13.88
CA GLY A 711 -17.96 -29.13 -14.11
C GLY A 711 -16.60 -28.47 -14.13
N THR A 712 -16.59 -27.21 -14.55
CA THR A 712 -15.40 -26.37 -14.58
C THR A 712 -15.54 -25.30 -13.51
N LEU A 713 -14.53 -25.19 -12.64
CA LEU A 713 -14.48 -24.18 -11.59
C LEU A 713 -14.08 -22.81 -12.17
N GLY A 714 -14.36 -21.75 -11.42
CA GLY A 714 -13.95 -20.38 -11.73
C GLY A 714 -12.55 -20.03 -11.24
N THR A 715 -12.27 -18.73 -11.19
CA THR A 715 -10.93 -18.15 -10.99
C THR A 715 -10.28 -18.43 -9.63
N TRP A 716 -11.04 -18.93 -8.65
CA TRP A 716 -10.51 -19.29 -7.33
C TRP A 716 -10.22 -20.79 -7.18
N GLY A 717 -10.64 -21.60 -8.17
CA GLY A 717 -10.27 -23.00 -8.32
C GLY A 717 -10.59 -23.89 -7.11
N LEU A 718 -9.62 -24.71 -6.72
CA LEU A 718 -9.77 -25.73 -5.68
C LEU A 718 -8.78 -25.50 -4.54
N THR A 719 -9.29 -25.45 -3.31
CA THR A 719 -8.49 -25.37 -2.08
C THR A 719 -8.86 -26.50 -1.13
N LEU A 720 -7.90 -27.39 -0.85
CA LEU A 720 -7.97 -28.40 0.19
C LEU A 720 -6.90 -28.10 1.24
N THR A 721 -7.29 -27.63 2.42
CA THR A 721 -6.37 -27.24 3.51
C THR A 721 -6.77 -27.94 4.81
N ASP A 722 -5.82 -28.42 5.63
CA ASP A 722 -6.09 -29.00 6.96
C ASP A 722 -7.06 -30.20 6.95
N ASN A 723 -7.04 -31.02 5.89
CA ASN A 723 -7.88 -32.22 5.79
C ASN A 723 -7.10 -33.47 6.26
N SER A 724 -6.77 -33.52 7.55
CA SER A 724 -5.85 -34.54 8.10
C SER A 724 -6.33 -35.99 8.02
N ALA A 725 -7.65 -36.22 7.93
CA ALA A 725 -8.22 -37.55 7.76
C ALA A 725 -8.42 -37.96 6.29
N LEU A 726 -8.24 -37.03 5.34
CA LEU A 726 -8.50 -37.27 3.93
C LEU A 726 -7.48 -38.22 3.33
N THR A 727 -7.98 -39.32 2.75
CA THR A 727 -7.13 -40.38 2.17
C THR A 727 -7.18 -40.44 0.64
N SER A 728 -8.16 -39.80 0.00
CA SER A 728 -8.33 -39.80 -1.45
C SER A 728 -9.08 -38.57 -1.94
N VAL A 729 -8.66 -38.07 -3.11
CA VAL A 729 -9.34 -36.99 -3.87
C VAL A 729 -9.98 -37.50 -5.17
N SER A 730 -10.10 -38.82 -5.36
CA SER A 730 -10.64 -39.48 -6.57
C SER A 730 -12.05 -39.01 -6.97
N GLY A 731 -12.86 -38.62 -5.98
CA GLY A 731 -14.18 -38.03 -6.20
C GLY A 731 -14.17 -36.75 -7.04
N LEU A 732 -13.04 -36.05 -7.16
CA LEU A 732 -12.92 -34.81 -7.93
C LEU A 732 -12.55 -35.02 -9.41
N SER A 733 -12.38 -36.26 -9.87
CA SER A 733 -11.82 -36.61 -11.20
C SER A 733 -12.52 -35.98 -12.41
N LYS A 734 -13.81 -35.65 -12.28
CA LYS A 734 -14.62 -35.04 -13.34
C LYS A 734 -14.77 -33.51 -13.20
N ILE A 735 -14.10 -32.90 -12.21
CA ILE A 735 -14.14 -31.47 -11.93
C ILE A 735 -12.83 -30.83 -12.36
N VAL A 736 -12.91 -29.87 -13.30
CA VAL A 736 -11.74 -29.17 -13.86
C VAL A 736 -11.45 -27.93 -13.02
N CYS A 737 -10.25 -27.86 -12.44
CA CYS A 737 -9.77 -26.73 -11.63
C CYS A 737 -8.95 -25.79 -12.52
N THR A 738 -9.46 -24.63 -12.91
CA THR A 738 -8.92 -23.84 -14.04
C THR A 738 -7.96 -22.71 -13.70
N ALA A 739 -7.91 -22.26 -12.45
CA ALA A 739 -7.14 -21.08 -12.07
C ALA A 739 -6.14 -21.35 -10.95
N ARG A 740 -6.64 -21.78 -9.78
CA ARG A 740 -5.82 -22.04 -8.58
C ARG A 740 -5.99 -23.47 -8.09
N LEU A 741 -4.89 -24.08 -7.64
CA LEU A 741 -4.91 -25.36 -6.96
C LEU A 741 -4.07 -25.26 -5.68
N THR A 742 -4.69 -25.49 -4.53
CA THR A 742 -4.00 -25.57 -3.24
C THR A 742 -4.32 -26.91 -2.57
N ILE A 743 -3.29 -27.70 -2.31
CA ILE A 743 -3.34 -28.95 -1.55
C ILE A 743 -2.36 -28.81 -0.39
N ASP A 744 -2.88 -28.54 0.80
CA ASP A 744 -2.08 -28.21 1.97
C ASP A 744 -2.53 -28.96 3.22
N GLN A 745 -1.58 -29.48 4.00
CA GLN A 745 -1.85 -30.22 5.24
C GLN A 745 -2.85 -31.39 5.07
N CYS A 746 -2.87 -32.03 3.91
CA CYS A 746 -3.62 -33.27 3.67
C CYS A 746 -2.73 -34.47 4.02
N VAL A 747 -2.30 -34.56 5.29
CA VAL A 747 -1.18 -35.40 5.73
C VAL A 747 -1.35 -36.91 5.53
N LYS A 748 -2.56 -37.40 5.27
CA LYS A 748 -2.86 -38.82 4.96
C LYS A 748 -3.10 -39.09 3.47
N LEU A 749 -2.98 -38.09 2.60
CA LEU A 749 -3.22 -38.21 1.17
C LEU A 749 -1.97 -38.75 0.45
N PRO A 750 -1.97 -39.99 -0.07
CA PRO A 750 -0.76 -40.59 -0.65
C PRO A 750 -0.51 -40.19 -2.10
N THR A 751 -1.55 -39.72 -2.81
CA THR A 751 -1.51 -39.34 -4.23
C THR A 751 -2.55 -38.26 -4.56
N LEU A 752 -2.28 -37.47 -5.59
CA LEU A 752 -3.23 -36.52 -6.20
C LEU A 752 -4.10 -37.15 -7.31
N GLN A 753 -4.07 -38.48 -7.51
CA GLN A 753 -4.98 -39.14 -8.46
C GLN A 753 -6.44 -38.77 -8.16
N GLY A 754 -7.09 -38.13 -9.14
CA GLY A 754 -8.42 -37.54 -8.98
C GLY A 754 -8.46 -36.02 -9.15
N ILE A 755 -7.31 -35.34 -9.06
CA ILE A 755 -7.24 -33.92 -9.43
C ILE A 755 -7.21 -33.80 -10.95
N ASN A 756 -8.03 -32.90 -11.49
CA ASN A 756 -8.04 -32.58 -12.91
C ASN A 756 -7.83 -31.07 -13.13
N ILE A 757 -6.77 -30.73 -13.85
CA ILE A 757 -6.40 -29.35 -14.21
C ILE A 757 -6.33 -29.22 -15.74
N PRO A 758 -6.57 -28.02 -16.30
CA PRO A 758 -6.14 -27.71 -17.65
C PRO A 758 -4.61 -27.64 -17.72
N ALA A 759 -4.08 -27.58 -18.95
CA ALA A 759 -2.63 -27.42 -19.14
C ALA A 759 -2.13 -26.06 -18.63
N ASP A 760 -2.89 -25.00 -18.87
CA ASP A 760 -2.54 -23.63 -18.47
C ASP A 760 -3.40 -23.23 -17.27
N MET A 761 -2.73 -22.95 -16.15
CA MET A 761 -3.35 -22.45 -14.92
C MET A 761 -3.16 -20.93 -14.84
N ALA A 762 -4.24 -20.18 -14.61
CA ALA A 762 -4.19 -18.72 -14.57
C ALA A 762 -3.46 -18.14 -13.34
N ASP A 763 -3.38 -18.91 -12.25
CA ASP A 763 -2.81 -18.49 -10.97
C ASP A 763 -1.81 -19.54 -10.44
N TRP A 764 -1.67 -19.72 -9.12
CA TRP A 764 -0.68 -20.63 -8.50
C TRP A 764 -1.17 -22.08 -8.34
N VAL A 765 -0.18 -22.98 -8.40
CA VAL A 765 -0.31 -24.40 -8.01
C VAL A 765 0.55 -24.62 -6.78
N SER A 766 -0.06 -25.00 -5.66
CA SER A 766 0.62 -25.21 -4.38
C SER A 766 0.30 -26.55 -3.78
N ILE A 767 1.35 -27.34 -3.56
CA ILE A 767 1.30 -28.66 -2.94
C ILE A 767 2.23 -28.61 -1.74
N THR A 768 1.68 -28.44 -0.54
CA THR A 768 2.47 -28.15 0.66
C THR A 768 2.10 -29.02 1.86
N ARG A 769 3.09 -29.39 2.69
CA ARG A 769 2.85 -30.07 3.99
C ARG A 769 1.99 -31.34 3.87
N ASN A 770 2.20 -32.15 2.82
CA ASN A 770 1.52 -33.43 2.64
C ASN A 770 2.48 -34.58 2.96
N ASP A 771 2.53 -35.00 4.22
CA ASP A 771 3.60 -35.85 4.76
C ASP A 771 3.77 -37.19 4.03
N VAL A 772 2.67 -37.85 3.65
CA VAL A 772 2.69 -39.17 2.98
C VAL A 772 2.54 -39.10 1.46
N LEU A 773 2.49 -37.90 0.87
CA LEU A 773 2.28 -37.71 -0.56
C LEU A 773 3.49 -38.17 -1.36
N THR A 774 3.27 -39.14 -2.27
CA THR A 774 4.34 -39.74 -3.09
C THR A 774 4.15 -39.53 -4.58
N ASP A 775 2.93 -39.24 -5.03
CA ASP A 775 2.56 -39.14 -6.44
C ASP A 775 1.74 -37.87 -6.72
N ILE A 776 2.30 -37.00 -7.55
CA ILE A 776 1.70 -35.74 -8.00
C ILE A 776 1.42 -35.72 -9.52
N THR A 777 1.55 -36.85 -10.21
CA THR A 777 1.49 -36.96 -11.70
C THR A 777 0.19 -36.46 -12.30
N ALA A 778 -0.93 -36.61 -11.57
CA ALA A 778 -2.23 -36.07 -11.98
C ALA A 778 -2.22 -34.55 -12.26
N VAL A 779 -1.28 -33.83 -11.63
CA VAL A 779 -1.01 -32.39 -11.82
C VAL A 779 0.24 -32.20 -12.67
N SER A 780 1.36 -32.82 -12.28
CA SER A 780 2.67 -32.49 -12.85
C SER A 780 2.83 -32.88 -14.33
N ASP A 781 2.16 -33.94 -14.79
CA ASP A 781 2.24 -34.37 -16.20
C ASP A 781 1.42 -33.49 -17.15
N LYS A 782 0.50 -32.68 -16.60
CA LYS A 782 -0.40 -31.82 -17.39
C LYS A 782 0.00 -30.36 -17.39
N LEU A 783 0.60 -29.87 -16.30
CA LEU A 783 0.87 -28.45 -16.09
C LEU A 783 1.91 -27.93 -17.10
N LYS A 784 1.48 -27.01 -17.96
CA LYS A 784 2.29 -26.34 -18.98
C LYS A 784 2.69 -24.93 -18.55
N SER A 785 1.79 -24.19 -17.91
CA SER A 785 2.14 -22.91 -17.29
C SER A 785 1.29 -22.63 -16.07
N SER A 786 1.85 -21.86 -15.14
CA SER A 786 1.12 -21.20 -14.07
C SER A 786 1.32 -19.68 -14.21
N GLY A 787 0.35 -18.86 -13.79
CA GLY A 787 0.33 -17.42 -14.04
C GLY A 787 1.63 -16.70 -13.65
N THR A 788 1.92 -15.55 -14.26
CA THR A 788 3.14 -14.78 -13.93
C THR A 788 3.15 -14.25 -12.49
N GLN A 789 1.95 -14.06 -11.90
CA GLN A 789 1.79 -13.75 -10.47
C GLN A 789 1.69 -15.00 -9.58
N GLY A 790 1.44 -16.19 -10.16
CA GLY A 790 1.16 -17.44 -9.46
C GLY A 790 2.13 -18.56 -9.86
N GLY A 791 3.07 -18.88 -8.98
CA GLY A 791 4.08 -19.92 -9.22
C GLY A 791 3.63 -21.35 -8.92
N LEU A 792 4.51 -22.29 -9.25
CA LEU A 792 4.49 -23.65 -8.77
C LEU A 792 5.22 -23.73 -7.41
N THR A 793 4.51 -24.13 -6.36
CA THR A 793 5.04 -24.31 -5.00
C THR A 793 4.96 -25.77 -4.57
N ILE A 794 6.09 -26.36 -4.21
CA ILE A 794 6.24 -27.73 -3.70
C ILE A 794 7.06 -27.66 -2.42
N THR A 795 6.39 -27.60 -1.27
CA THR A 795 7.05 -27.32 0.01
C THR A 795 6.69 -28.33 1.10
N SER A 796 7.68 -28.85 1.82
CA SER A 796 7.48 -29.72 2.98
C SER A 796 6.66 -30.99 2.71
N ASN A 797 6.78 -31.61 1.52
CA ASN A 797 6.15 -32.90 1.22
C ASN A 797 7.15 -34.03 1.56
N ALA A 798 7.14 -34.50 2.80
CA ALA A 798 8.19 -35.33 3.36
C ALA A 798 8.43 -36.66 2.60
N ALA A 799 7.37 -37.31 2.09
CA ALA A 799 7.47 -38.57 1.35
C ALA A 799 7.75 -38.43 -0.16
N LEU A 800 7.70 -37.22 -0.72
CA LEU A 800 7.83 -37.00 -2.16
C LEU A 800 9.27 -37.25 -2.60
N LYS A 801 9.48 -38.20 -3.53
CA LYS A 801 10.82 -38.59 -4.02
C LYS A 801 11.21 -37.94 -5.33
N THR A 802 10.24 -37.60 -6.17
CA THR A 802 10.46 -37.07 -7.52
C THR A 802 9.40 -36.02 -7.83
N ALA A 803 9.80 -34.93 -8.49
CA ALA A 803 8.90 -33.89 -8.97
C ALA A 803 9.25 -33.56 -10.43
N GLY A 804 8.50 -34.12 -11.37
CA GLY A 804 8.73 -33.97 -12.82
C GLY A 804 7.57 -33.26 -13.51
N PHE A 805 7.86 -32.14 -14.16
CA PHE A 805 6.90 -31.33 -14.92
C PHE A 805 7.35 -31.24 -16.39
N PRO A 806 7.12 -32.29 -17.19
CA PRO A 806 7.67 -32.42 -18.55
C PRO A 806 7.11 -31.40 -19.55
N LEU A 807 5.98 -30.76 -19.23
CA LEU A 807 5.30 -29.78 -20.07
C LEU A 807 5.51 -28.33 -19.60
N TYR A 808 6.07 -28.11 -18.42
CA TYR A 808 6.11 -26.78 -17.81
C TYR A 808 7.07 -25.85 -18.55
N GLU A 809 6.53 -24.81 -19.17
CA GLU A 809 7.22 -23.87 -20.07
C GLU A 809 7.41 -22.49 -19.43
N LYS A 810 6.48 -22.06 -18.56
CA LYS A 810 6.49 -20.73 -17.95
C LYS A 810 5.87 -20.70 -16.55
N GLY A 811 6.54 -20.01 -15.63
CA GLY A 811 6.02 -19.68 -14.30
C GLY A 811 7.04 -19.88 -13.17
N ASN A 812 6.85 -19.19 -12.04
CA ASN A 812 7.79 -19.22 -10.91
C ASN A 812 7.89 -20.62 -10.31
N VAL A 813 9.05 -20.94 -9.72
CA VAL A 813 9.29 -22.25 -9.09
C VAL A 813 9.76 -22.06 -7.66
N VAL A 814 9.02 -22.61 -6.71
CA VAL A 814 9.38 -22.66 -5.29
C VAL A 814 9.38 -24.12 -4.85
N CYS A 815 10.54 -24.65 -4.53
CA CYS A 815 10.72 -26.03 -4.09
C CYS A 815 11.50 -26.06 -2.78
N LYS A 816 10.84 -26.29 -1.65
CA LYS A 816 11.46 -26.14 -0.32
C LYS A 816 11.22 -27.33 0.61
N GLU A 817 12.22 -27.68 1.41
CA GLU A 817 12.04 -28.59 2.55
C GLU A 817 11.44 -29.98 2.21
N ASN A 818 11.61 -30.49 0.99
CA ASN A 818 11.14 -31.82 0.63
C ASN A 818 12.21 -32.86 0.97
N GLY A 819 12.18 -33.38 2.20
CA GLY A 819 13.28 -34.17 2.80
C GLY A 819 13.68 -35.45 2.05
N LEU A 820 12.81 -36.03 1.22
CA LEU A 820 13.11 -37.21 0.40
C LEU A 820 13.23 -36.93 -1.10
N LEU A 821 13.06 -35.68 -1.55
CA LEU A 821 13.07 -35.32 -2.96
C LEU A 821 14.47 -35.52 -3.54
N ALA A 822 14.60 -36.45 -4.48
CA ALA A 822 15.85 -36.81 -5.14
C ALA A 822 16.01 -36.13 -6.51
N THR A 823 14.90 -35.83 -7.21
CA THR A 823 14.94 -35.20 -8.54
C THR A 823 13.86 -34.14 -8.70
N LEU A 824 14.23 -33.03 -9.35
CA LEU A 824 13.34 -31.96 -9.79
C LEU A 824 13.59 -31.72 -11.30
N SER A 825 12.58 -31.90 -12.15
CA SER A 825 12.77 -31.82 -13.61
C SER A 825 11.66 -30.99 -14.27
N MET A 826 12.07 -30.00 -15.06
CA MET A 826 11.24 -29.08 -15.85
C MET A 826 11.95 -28.77 -17.18
N PRO A 827 12.14 -29.78 -18.06
CA PRO A 827 13.02 -29.68 -19.23
C PRO A 827 12.58 -28.65 -20.27
N LYS A 828 11.33 -28.20 -20.22
CA LYS A 828 10.75 -27.22 -21.14
C LYS A 828 10.65 -25.81 -20.56
N LEU A 829 11.02 -25.60 -19.29
CA LEU A 829 10.88 -24.31 -18.64
C LEU A 829 11.80 -23.31 -19.33
N LYS A 830 11.24 -22.27 -19.96
CA LYS A 830 11.98 -21.22 -20.67
C LYS A 830 12.05 -19.92 -19.90
N GLU A 831 10.97 -19.57 -19.22
CA GLU A 831 10.83 -18.28 -18.53
C GLU A 831 10.22 -18.47 -17.13
N ALA A 832 10.84 -17.91 -16.11
CA ALA A 832 10.27 -17.76 -14.78
C ALA A 832 10.71 -16.40 -14.22
N GLU A 833 9.95 -15.72 -13.36
CA GLU A 833 10.48 -14.55 -12.65
C GLU A 833 11.59 -14.99 -11.70
N SER A 834 11.31 -16.04 -10.92
CA SER A 834 12.26 -16.63 -9.97
C SER A 834 12.20 -18.16 -9.87
N VAL A 835 13.35 -18.71 -9.48
CA VAL A 835 13.50 -20.12 -9.07
C VAL A 835 14.13 -20.14 -7.69
N ASP A 836 13.42 -20.72 -6.70
CA ASP A 836 13.86 -20.86 -5.32
C ASP A 836 13.84 -22.35 -4.90
N ILE A 837 15.03 -22.90 -4.71
CA ILE A 837 15.27 -24.29 -4.31
C ILE A 837 16.03 -24.28 -3.00
N THR A 838 15.34 -24.57 -1.90
CA THR A 838 15.88 -24.33 -0.56
C THR A 838 15.66 -25.55 0.37
N HIS A 839 16.72 -26.02 1.05
CA HIS A 839 16.70 -27.13 2.03
C HIS A 839 16.09 -28.46 1.50
N ASN A 840 16.40 -28.86 0.26
CA ASN A 840 16.04 -30.19 -0.27
C ASN A 840 17.24 -31.14 -0.17
N ILE A 841 17.55 -31.61 1.04
CA ILE A 841 18.82 -32.28 1.39
C ILE A 841 19.19 -33.51 0.53
N LYS A 842 18.20 -34.25 0.00
CA LYS A 842 18.41 -35.43 -0.84
C LYS A 842 18.41 -35.15 -2.35
N LEU A 843 18.22 -33.89 -2.75
CA LEU A 843 18.14 -33.51 -4.15
C LEU A 843 19.48 -33.78 -4.83
N ALA A 844 19.47 -34.68 -5.82
CA ALA A 844 20.66 -35.13 -6.54
C ALA A 844 20.67 -34.68 -8.00
N GLY A 845 19.50 -34.38 -8.58
CA GLY A 845 19.37 -33.93 -9.96
C GLY A 845 18.34 -32.82 -10.13
N ILE A 846 18.74 -31.78 -10.87
CA ILE A 846 17.87 -30.68 -11.30
C ILE A 846 18.00 -30.58 -12.82
N ASP A 847 16.88 -30.62 -13.53
CA ASP A 847 16.82 -30.41 -14.98
C ASP A 847 15.93 -29.21 -15.30
N MET A 848 16.55 -28.09 -15.66
CA MET A 848 15.91 -26.87 -16.16
C MET A 848 16.72 -26.35 -17.36
N SER A 849 17.16 -27.26 -18.21
CA SER A 849 18.16 -26.99 -19.26
C SER A 849 17.71 -25.99 -20.33
N ALA A 850 16.39 -25.82 -20.53
CA ALA A 850 15.81 -24.85 -21.46
C ALA A 850 15.61 -23.44 -20.87
N LEU A 851 15.91 -23.21 -19.59
CA LEU A 851 15.59 -21.96 -18.90
C LEU A 851 16.48 -20.82 -19.42
N GLU A 852 15.87 -19.78 -19.97
CA GLU A 852 16.56 -18.66 -20.62
C GLU A 852 16.60 -17.37 -19.77
N SER A 853 15.58 -17.12 -18.96
CA SER A 853 15.41 -15.83 -18.25
C SER A 853 14.84 -15.99 -16.84
N LEU A 854 15.43 -15.25 -15.89
CA LEU A 854 15.05 -15.15 -14.47
C LEU A 854 15.15 -13.71 -13.93
N PRO A 855 14.27 -12.74 -14.28
CA PRO A 855 14.41 -11.33 -13.91
C PRO A 855 14.47 -11.04 -12.40
N ASP A 856 13.77 -11.79 -11.54
CA ASP A 856 13.89 -11.65 -10.08
C ASP A 856 15.10 -12.44 -9.53
N GLY A 857 15.32 -13.64 -10.07
CA GLY A 857 16.58 -14.35 -9.90
C GLY A 857 16.50 -15.82 -9.51
N LEU A 858 17.67 -16.37 -9.23
CA LEU A 858 17.93 -17.76 -8.87
C LEU A 858 18.42 -17.85 -7.43
N TYR A 859 17.75 -18.67 -6.63
CA TYR A 859 18.07 -18.94 -5.24
C TYR A 859 18.19 -20.44 -5.02
N LEU A 860 19.43 -20.93 -4.89
CA LEU A 860 19.73 -22.31 -4.52
C LEU A 860 20.40 -22.29 -3.15
N ASN A 861 19.73 -22.82 -2.13
CA ASN A 861 20.29 -22.94 -0.78
C ASN A 861 20.17 -24.38 -0.28
N GLY A 862 21.30 -25.07 -0.13
CA GLY A 862 21.30 -26.47 0.28
C GLY A 862 20.91 -26.72 1.73
N GLY A 863 20.95 -25.68 2.57
CA GLY A 863 20.75 -25.79 4.02
C GLY A 863 22.04 -26.04 4.80
N TYR A 864 21.95 -26.10 6.13
CA TYR A 864 23.12 -26.20 7.02
C TYR A 864 23.58 -27.66 7.24
N GLU A 865 22.95 -28.62 6.58
CA GLU A 865 23.26 -30.04 6.68
C GLU A 865 24.53 -30.39 5.90
N THR A 866 25.37 -31.25 6.49
CA THR A 866 26.67 -31.64 5.94
C THR A 866 26.60 -32.72 4.85
N VAL A 867 25.44 -33.35 4.68
CA VAL A 867 25.20 -34.47 3.76
C VAL A 867 24.17 -34.06 2.71
N GLN A 868 24.65 -33.49 1.60
CA GLN A 868 23.82 -33.11 0.45
C GLN A 868 24.21 -33.89 -0.80
N ALA A 869 23.21 -34.28 -1.60
CA ALA A 869 23.41 -35.16 -2.76
C ALA A 869 23.74 -34.41 -4.08
N LEU A 870 23.43 -33.11 -4.18
CA LEU A 870 23.58 -32.34 -5.42
C LEU A 870 25.06 -32.14 -5.77
N ALA A 871 25.52 -32.76 -6.86
CA ALA A 871 26.93 -32.76 -7.29
C ALA A 871 27.24 -31.78 -8.43
N SER A 872 26.24 -31.38 -9.20
CA SER A 872 26.31 -30.41 -10.30
C SER A 872 25.01 -29.62 -10.38
N PHE A 873 25.07 -28.42 -10.93
CA PHE A 873 23.92 -27.58 -11.19
C PHE A 873 24.21 -26.67 -12.38
N ASP A 874 23.57 -26.96 -13.51
CA ASP A 874 23.85 -26.35 -14.80
C ASP A 874 22.56 -25.79 -15.42
N LEU A 875 22.62 -24.55 -15.89
CA LEU A 875 21.53 -23.89 -16.62
C LEU A 875 22.06 -23.38 -17.97
N PRO A 876 22.35 -24.29 -18.92
CA PRO A 876 23.11 -23.97 -20.13
C PRO A 876 22.43 -22.96 -21.06
N SER A 877 21.11 -22.80 -20.99
CA SER A 877 20.36 -21.83 -21.82
C SER A 877 20.18 -20.46 -21.15
N LEU A 878 20.55 -20.30 -19.87
CA LEU A 878 20.26 -19.10 -19.10
C LEU A 878 21.08 -17.92 -19.64
N LYS A 879 20.39 -16.87 -20.07
CA LYS A 879 20.96 -15.62 -20.62
C LYS A 879 20.86 -14.46 -19.64
N THR A 880 19.74 -14.35 -18.94
CA THR A 880 19.45 -13.23 -18.04
C THR A 880 19.05 -13.73 -16.67
N CYS A 881 19.55 -13.07 -15.62
CA CYS A 881 19.21 -13.35 -14.24
C CYS A 881 19.14 -12.04 -13.45
N GLY A 882 18.24 -11.97 -12.49
CA GLY A 882 18.16 -10.93 -11.47
C GLY A 882 19.30 -11.10 -10.48
N ARG A 883 18.95 -11.55 -9.27
CA ARG A 883 19.95 -12.01 -8.30
C ARG A 883 20.36 -13.46 -8.59
N PHE A 884 21.64 -13.77 -8.54
CA PHE A 884 22.16 -15.14 -8.68
C PHE A 884 22.76 -15.61 -7.35
N THR A 885 22.13 -16.58 -6.70
CA THR A 885 22.53 -17.05 -5.36
C THR A 885 22.67 -18.56 -5.32
N ILE A 886 23.87 -19.04 -4.99
CA ILE A 886 24.14 -20.44 -4.61
C ILE A 886 24.79 -20.43 -3.22
N LEU A 887 24.09 -20.96 -2.22
CA LEU A 887 24.53 -20.99 -0.84
C LEU A 887 24.50 -22.40 -0.27
N ASN A 888 25.50 -22.73 0.53
CA ASN A 888 25.49 -23.93 1.37
C ASN A 888 25.20 -25.20 0.55
N CYS A 889 25.85 -25.34 -0.61
CA CYS A 889 25.77 -26.49 -1.50
C CYS A 889 27.13 -27.22 -1.57
N PRO A 890 27.58 -27.88 -0.47
CA PRO A 890 28.93 -28.45 -0.36
C PRO A 890 29.17 -29.61 -1.33
N GLY A 891 28.12 -30.24 -1.85
CA GLY A 891 28.21 -31.34 -2.80
C GLY A 891 28.63 -30.92 -4.22
N ILE A 892 28.37 -29.66 -4.61
CA ILE A 892 28.62 -29.16 -5.97
C ILE A 892 30.13 -29.17 -6.24
N THR A 893 30.53 -29.74 -7.37
CA THR A 893 31.94 -29.90 -7.73
C THR A 893 32.47 -28.80 -8.66
N ASN A 894 31.61 -28.25 -9.52
CA ASN A 894 31.91 -27.19 -10.48
C ASN A 894 30.62 -26.40 -10.82
N LEU A 895 30.79 -25.21 -11.42
CA LEU A 895 29.71 -24.33 -11.87
C LEU A 895 30.00 -23.86 -13.31
N ASP A 896 30.05 -24.83 -14.23
CA ASP A 896 30.49 -24.59 -15.61
C ASP A 896 29.31 -24.41 -16.58
N GLY A 897 28.09 -24.83 -16.21
CA GLY A 897 26.87 -24.73 -17.02
C GLY A 897 26.26 -23.33 -17.17
N PHE A 898 26.99 -22.25 -16.87
CA PHE A 898 26.50 -20.86 -17.00
C PHE A 898 27.15 -20.10 -18.19
N GLY A 899 27.66 -20.84 -19.17
CA GLY A 899 28.36 -20.33 -20.37
C GLY A 899 27.60 -19.29 -21.20
N ASN A 900 26.27 -19.29 -21.13
CA ASN A 900 25.41 -18.39 -21.89
C ASN A 900 24.90 -17.19 -21.07
N LEU A 901 25.24 -17.08 -19.79
CA LEU A 901 24.75 -16.01 -18.92
C LEU A 901 25.40 -14.67 -19.30
N GLU A 902 24.59 -13.79 -19.89
CA GLU A 902 25.00 -12.50 -20.45
C GLU A 902 24.81 -11.36 -19.45
N THR A 903 23.75 -11.41 -18.63
CA THR A 903 23.45 -10.37 -17.65
C THR A 903 23.02 -10.93 -16.31
N VAL A 904 23.58 -10.38 -15.23
CA VAL A 904 23.06 -10.50 -13.86
C VAL A 904 22.75 -9.08 -13.38
N THR A 905 21.48 -8.76 -13.12
CA THR A 905 21.06 -7.40 -12.74
C THR A 905 21.08 -7.16 -11.23
N GLY A 906 21.29 -8.19 -10.41
CA GLY A 906 21.49 -8.13 -8.97
C GLY A 906 22.88 -8.61 -8.52
N ASP A 907 23.00 -9.03 -7.25
CA ASP A 907 24.22 -9.65 -6.73
C ASP A 907 24.45 -11.06 -7.32
N LEU A 908 25.71 -11.40 -7.57
CA LEU A 908 26.16 -12.77 -7.86
C LEU A 908 26.90 -13.31 -6.64
N THR A 909 26.26 -14.23 -5.92
CA THR A 909 26.77 -14.85 -4.69
C THR A 909 26.88 -16.35 -4.82
N ILE A 910 28.08 -16.88 -4.59
CA ILE A 910 28.38 -18.31 -4.48
C ILE A 910 29.16 -18.50 -3.19
N SER A 911 28.60 -19.17 -2.17
CA SER A 911 29.32 -19.36 -0.90
C SER A 911 28.89 -20.60 -0.14
N ASN A 912 29.87 -21.36 0.35
CA ASN A 912 29.67 -22.44 1.33
C ASN A 912 30.15 -22.07 2.73
N ALA A 913 30.42 -20.78 2.99
CA ALA A 913 31.10 -20.33 4.19
C ALA A 913 30.31 -20.53 5.50
N GLN A 914 29.01 -20.83 5.44
CA GLN A 914 28.16 -20.98 6.62
C GLN A 914 28.04 -22.43 7.13
N ILE A 915 28.72 -23.41 6.52
CA ILE A 915 28.68 -24.81 6.96
C ILE A 915 30.01 -25.21 7.64
N PRO A 916 30.06 -25.35 8.98
CA PRO A 916 31.25 -25.81 9.69
C PRO A 916 31.60 -27.28 9.36
N GLY A 917 32.89 -27.61 9.27
CA GLY A 917 33.38 -29.00 9.32
C GLY A 917 32.99 -29.92 8.15
N THR A 918 32.52 -29.37 7.02
CA THR A 918 32.04 -30.17 5.87
C THR A 918 33.09 -30.31 4.78
N SER A 919 33.15 -31.47 4.12
CA SER A 919 33.92 -31.67 2.89
C SER A 919 33.23 -30.96 1.71
N ILE A 920 33.42 -29.65 1.61
CA ILE A 920 33.01 -28.85 0.45
C ILE A 920 33.75 -29.39 -0.77
N LYS A 921 33.10 -29.46 -1.94
CA LYS A 921 33.65 -30.07 -3.16
C LYS A 921 33.88 -29.11 -4.34
N LEU A 922 33.45 -27.85 -4.26
CA LEU A 922 33.52 -26.89 -5.37
C LEU A 922 34.97 -26.52 -5.71
N LYS A 923 35.56 -27.15 -6.74
CA LYS A 923 36.98 -26.96 -7.08
C LYS A 923 37.23 -25.82 -8.06
N THR A 924 36.29 -25.56 -8.97
CA THR A 924 36.48 -24.61 -10.07
C THR A 924 35.21 -23.85 -10.41
N ILE A 925 35.37 -22.59 -10.85
CA ILE A 925 34.30 -21.77 -11.45
C ILE A 925 34.75 -21.34 -12.85
N ASN A 926 34.18 -21.94 -13.91
CA ASN A 926 34.55 -21.66 -15.30
C ASN A 926 33.41 -21.12 -16.19
N GLY A 927 32.15 -21.11 -15.73
CA GLY A 927 30.97 -20.87 -16.60
C GLY A 927 30.67 -19.43 -17.02
N PHE A 928 30.97 -18.41 -16.22
CA PHE A 928 30.40 -17.05 -16.36
C PHE A 928 31.00 -16.14 -17.45
N ASN A 929 31.58 -16.69 -18.51
CA ASN A 929 32.51 -15.95 -19.38
C ASN A 929 31.85 -14.88 -20.25
N LYS A 930 30.53 -14.90 -20.44
CA LYS A 930 29.81 -13.89 -21.22
C LYS A 930 29.49 -12.62 -20.44
N LEU A 931 29.61 -12.63 -19.11
CA LEU A 931 29.37 -11.44 -18.30
C LEU A 931 30.41 -10.36 -18.63
N SER A 932 29.96 -9.23 -19.17
CA SER A 932 30.83 -8.08 -19.46
C SER A 932 30.93 -7.11 -18.27
N SER A 933 29.89 -7.04 -17.46
CA SER A 933 29.78 -6.14 -16.30
C SER A 933 28.76 -6.69 -15.30
N LEU A 934 28.99 -6.41 -14.02
CA LEU A 934 28.02 -6.62 -12.95
C LEU A 934 27.65 -5.25 -12.34
N PRO A 935 26.37 -4.88 -12.26
CA PRO A 935 25.96 -3.62 -11.63
C PRO A 935 26.09 -3.64 -10.10
N TYR A 936 26.02 -4.83 -9.47
CA TYR A 936 26.12 -5.00 -8.02
C TYR A 936 27.35 -5.85 -7.65
N SER A 937 27.23 -6.69 -6.60
CA SER A 937 28.38 -7.37 -5.98
C SER A 937 28.69 -8.71 -6.65
N LEU A 938 29.97 -9.07 -6.63
CA LEU A 938 30.45 -10.41 -6.93
C LEU A 938 31.09 -11.01 -5.68
N LEU A 939 30.43 -12.00 -5.09
CA LEU A 939 30.77 -12.60 -3.80
C LEU A 939 31.03 -14.09 -3.99
N LEU A 940 32.30 -14.49 -3.99
CA LEU A 940 32.72 -15.87 -4.19
C LEU A 940 33.42 -16.38 -2.93
N GLU A 941 32.82 -17.37 -2.29
CA GLU A 941 33.29 -17.96 -1.04
C GLU A 941 33.52 -16.91 0.07
N GLN A 942 32.65 -15.90 0.10
CA GLN A 942 32.66 -14.86 1.12
C GLN A 942 31.99 -15.36 2.41
N ALA A 943 32.63 -15.16 3.56
CA ALA A 943 31.96 -15.25 4.86
C ALA A 943 31.24 -13.95 5.21
N ALA A 944 30.11 -14.07 5.91
CA ALA A 944 29.32 -12.94 6.35
C ALA A 944 30.19 -11.89 7.09
N SER A 945 29.84 -10.63 6.80
CA SER A 945 30.43 -9.35 7.21
C SER A 945 31.04 -9.22 8.62
N ALA A 946 32.14 -8.44 8.65
CA ALA A 946 32.62 -7.55 9.71
C ALA A 946 33.36 -8.15 10.92
N GLY A 947 34.64 -7.77 11.04
CA GLY A 947 35.45 -7.96 12.23
C GLY A 947 35.99 -9.38 12.39
N ASP A 948 37.29 -9.51 12.62
CA ASP A 948 37.81 -10.65 13.38
C ASP A 948 37.83 -12.02 12.66
N GLY A 949 38.36 -12.06 11.43
CA GLY A 949 39.03 -13.25 10.92
C GLY A 949 38.16 -14.44 10.52
N LEU A 950 38.28 -14.82 9.25
CA LEU A 950 38.06 -16.19 8.78
C LEU A 950 38.99 -17.16 9.53
N VAL A 951 38.59 -17.65 10.71
CA VAL A 951 39.21 -18.82 11.31
C VAL A 951 38.39 -20.03 10.89
N GLY A 952 38.86 -20.79 9.88
CA GLY A 952 38.37 -22.15 9.60
C GLY A 952 37.68 -22.41 8.26
N TYR A 953 37.59 -21.44 7.33
CA TYR A 953 37.08 -21.74 5.98
C TYR A 953 38.19 -22.28 5.06
N ASP A 954 38.29 -23.60 4.97
CA ASP A 954 39.31 -24.35 4.22
C ASP A 954 38.85 -24.80 2.81
N GLY A 955 37.82 -24.16 2.23
CA GLY A 955 37.13 -24.60 1.01
C GLY A 955 38.06 -25.07 -0.13
N PRO A 956 37.67 -26.11 -0.91
CA PRO A 956 38.49 -26.77 -1.94
C PRO A 956 38.65 -25.94 -3.23
N LEU A 957 38.08 -24.74 -3.31
CA LEU A 957 38.13 -23.91 -4.52
C LEU A 957 39.58 -23.61 -4.86
N THR A 958 40.03 -24.06 -6.02
CA THR A 958 41.42 -23.92 -6.48
C THR A 958 41.58 -22.86 -7.56
N SER A 959 40.57 -22.68 -8.42
CA SER A 959 40.67 -21.77 -9.56
C SER A 959 39.33 -21.13 -9.96
N ILE A 960 39.41 -19.85 -10.34
CA ILE A 960 38.33 -19.06 -10.92
C ILE A 960 38.78 -18.58 -12.29
N ARG A 961 38.25 -19.20 -13.35
CA ARG A 961 38.59 -18.89 -14.75
C ARG A 961 37.42 -18.37 -15.57
N GLY A 962 36.21 -18.40 -14.99
CA GLY A 962 34.96 -18.17 -15.69
C GLY A 962 34.53 -16.72 -15.87
N PHE A 963 35.35 -15.70 -15.66
CA PHE A 963 34.91 -14.29 -15.76
C PHE A 963 35.68 -13.51 -16.83
N LYS A 964 36.18 -14.18 -17.87
CA LYS A 964 37.21 -13.62 -18.78
C LYS A 964 36.80 -12.33 -19.48
N ASN A 965 35.51 -12.05 -19.69
CA ASN A 965 35.05 -10.81 -20.33
C ASN A 965 34.60 -9.73 -19.33
N LEU A 966 34.64 -10.01 -18.03
CA LEU A 966 34.16 -9.10 -17.00
C LEU A 966 35.10 -7.90 -16.88
N LYS A 967 34.59 -6.71 -17.20
CA LYS A 967 35.33 -5.43 -17.16
C LYS A 967 35.02 -4.61 -15.92
N SER A 968 33.81 -4.70 -15.39
CA SER A 968 33.39 -3.90 -14.25
C SER A 968 32.48 -4.63 -13.27
N ILE A 969 32.62 -4.27 -12.00
CA ILE A 969 31.73 -4.66 -10.89
C ILE A 969 31.28 -3.36 -10.22
N GLY A 970 29.99 -3.09 -10.12
CA GLY A 970 29.46 -1.81 -9.64
C GLY A 970 29.40 -1.68 -8.12
N ALA A 971 29.45 -2.80 -7.40
CA ALA A 971 29.54 -2.82 -5.94
C ALA A 971 30.78 -3.59 -5.44
N MET A 972 30.60 -4.49 -4.46
CA MET A 972 31.70 -5.19 -3.78
C MET A 972 32.25 -6.35 -4.62
N PHE A 973 33.57 -6.50 -4.65
CA PHE A 973 34.25 -7.70 -5.12
C PHE A 973 34.86 -8.43 -3.94
N ALA A 974 34.44 -9.66 -3.68
CA ALA A 974 34.97 -10.47 -2.59
C ALA A 974 35.27 -11.90 -3.07
N ILE A 975 36.50 -12.34 -2.83
CA ILE A 975 36.96 -13.71 -3.10
C ILE A 975 37.65 -14.30 -1.86
N GLY A 976 37.45 -15.59 -1.63
CA GLY A 976 38.14 -16.35 -0.59
C GLY A 976 38.27 -17.84 -0.91
N GLY A 977 38.94 -18.57 -0.02
CA GLY A 977 39.13 -20.02 -0.11
C GLY A 977 40.59 -20.42 0.00
N LYS A 978 40.94 -21.16 1.05
CA LYS A 978 42.34 -21.49 1.41
C LYS A 978 43.14 -22.12 0.28
N ASN A 979 42.51 -22.88 -0.61
CA ASN A 979 43.17 -23.58 -1.71
C ASN A 979 43.19 -22.77 -3.03
N LEU A 980 42.65 -21.56 -3.05
CA LEU A 980 42.53 -20.74 -4.25
C LEU A 980 43.91 -20.26 -4.69
N THR A 981 44.33 -20.66 -5.89
CA THR A 981 45.67 -20.39 -6.47
C THR A 981 45.62 -19.68 -7.83
N ASP A 982 44.45 -19.66 -8.48
CA ASP A 982 44.29 -19.09 -9.82
C ASP A 982 43.03 -18.23 -9.89
N ILE A 983 43.21 -16.94 -10.22
CA ILE A 983 42.14 -15.95 -10.45
C ILE A 983 42.22 -15.33 -11.86
N SER A 984 42.80 -16.06 -12.82
CA SER A 984 42.98 -15.60 -14.21
C SER A 984 41.68 -15.24 -14.93
N GLY A 985 40.54 -15.70 -14.41
CA GLY A 985 39.22 -15.28 -14.85
C GLY A 985 39.02 -13.77 -14.83
N PHE A 986 39.67 -13.03 -13.92
CA PHE A 986 39.48 -11.58 -13.80
C PHE A 986 40.43 -10.73 -14.64
N SER A 987 41.22 -11.33 -15.54
CA SER A 987 42.31 -10.66 -16.28
C SER A 987 41.88 -9.45 -17.15
N ASN A 988 40.59 -9.25 -17.36
CA ASN A 988 40.02 -8.08 -18.04
C ASN A 988 39.28 -7.10 -17.13
N LEU A 989 39.27 -7.31 -15.82
CA LEU A 989 38.59 -6.45 -14.84
C LEU A 989 39.33 -5.11 -14.73
N GLU A 990 38.64 -4.02 -15.03
CA GLU A 990 39.18 -2.66 -15.05
C GLU A 990 38.71 -1.82 -13.86
N SER A 991 37.49 -2.04 -13.37
CA SER A 991 36.92 -1.23 -12.28
C SER A 991 36.04 -2.02 -11.32
N ILE A 992 36.22 -1.80 -10.02
CA ILE A 992 35.31 -2.24 -8.97
C ILE A 992 34.69 -1.00 -8.33
N GLY A 993 33.41 -1.04 -8.00
CA GLY A 993 32.64 0.11 -7.55
C GLY A 993 32.61 0.27 -6.03
N GLN A 994 32.89 -0.75 -5.22
CA GLN A 994 33.04 -0.62 -3.75
C GLN A 994 34.29 -1.37 -3.26
N ASP A 995 34.20 -2.03 -2.10
CA ASP A 995 35.31 -2.75 -1.47
C ASP A 995 35.83 -3.89 -2.35
N THR A 996 37.15 -4.06 -2.34
CA THR A 996 37.83 -5.23 -2.89
C THR A 996 38.37 -6.06 -1.74
N ARG A 997 37.93 -7.32 -1.62
CA ARG A 997 38.29 -8.22 -0.52
C ARG A 997 38.89 -9.50 -1.08
N ILE A 998 40.16 -9.74 -0.75
CA ILE A 998 40.89 -10.98 -1.07
C ILE A 998 41.36 -11.57 0.25
N ILE A 999 40.65 -12.60 0.72
CA ILE A 999 40.80 -13.07 2.10
C ILE A 999 41.01 -14.58 2.12
N THR A 1000 42.01 -15.04 2.88
CA THR A 1000 42.26 -16.47 3.12
C THR A 1000 42.41 -17.26 1.83
N THR A 1001 43.39 -16.90 1.00
CA THR A 1001 43.74 -17.61 -0.25
C THR A 1001 45.16 -18.19 -0.23
N SER A 1002 45.46 -19.05 -1.20
CA SER A 1002 46.82 -19.54 -1.50
C SER A 1002 47.41 -18.89 -2.76
N LEU A 1003 46.91 -17.70 -3.14
CA LEU A 1003 47.45 -16.94 -4.25
C LEU A 1003 48.91 -16.54 -3.97
N THR A 1004 49.80 -16.71 -4.96
CA THR A 1004 51.20 -16.26 -4.88
C THR A 1004 51.39 -14.84 -5.39
N GLY A 1005 50.47 -14.36 -6.23
CA GLY A 1005 50.37 -13.01 -6.78
C GLY A 1005 48.92 -12.69 -7.21
N LEU A 1006 48.71 -11.50 -7.75
CA LEU A 1006 47.39 -10.95 -8.12
C LEU A 1006 47.25 -10.67 -9.63
N GLU A 1007 47.94 -11.42 -10.48
CA GLU A 1007 48.09 -11.16 -11.93
C GLU A 1007 46.75 -11.21 -12.67
N GLY A 1008 45.77 -11.91 -12.10
CA GLY A 1008 44.37 -11.85 -12.55
C GLY A 1008 43.75 -10.45 -12.45
N LEU A 1009 44.34 -9.50 -11.72
CA LEU A 1009 43.87 -8.13 -11.57
C LEU A 1009 44.73 -7.10 -12.31
N ALA A 1010 45.63 -7.54 -13.21
CA ALA A 1010 46.63 -6.68 -13.88
C ALA A 1010 46.07 -5.47 -14.65
N LYS A 1011 44.77 -5.45 -14.98
CA LYS A 1011 44.08 -4.34 -15.66
C LYS A 1011 43.24 -3.46 -14.74
N LEU A 1012 43.17 -3.76 -13.44
CA LEU A 1012 42.37 -3.03 -12.47
C LEU A 1012 42.92 -1.62 -12.28
N LYS A 1013 42.18 -0.61 -12.74
CA LYS A 1013 42.54 0.82 -12.67
C LYS A 1013 41.97 1.49 -11.42
N SER A 1014 40.76 1.07 -11.01
CA SER A 1014 40.06 1.64 -9.86
C SER A 1014 39.34 0.57 -9.04
N ALA A 1015 39.38 0.71 -7.72
CA ALA A 1015 38.59 -0.10 -6.80
C ALA A 1015 37.86 0.80 -5.80
N GLY A 1016 36.54 0.96 -5.95
CA GLY A 1016 35.60 1.69 -5.09
C GLY A 1016 34.99 2.99 -5.68
N LEU A 1017 33.90 3.49 -5.07
CA LEU A 1017 33.26 4.78 -5.38
C LEU A 1017 34.13 5.92 -4.87
N LYS A 1018 34.01 7.13 -5.44
CA LYS A 1018 34.83 8.31 -5.06
C LYS A 1018 34.88 8.60 -3.54
N GLU A 1019 33.92 8.09 -2.79
CA GLU A 1019 33.76 8.39 -1.37
C GLU A 1019 34.23 7.29 -0.40
N ASN A 1020 34.39 6.01 -0.77
CA ASN A 1020 34.85 4.97 0.19
C ASN A 1020 35.50 3.74 -0.51
N ARG A 1021 36.83 3.80 -0.76
CA ARG A 1021 37.59 2.84 -1.59
C ARG A 1021 38.61 2.04 -0.79
N LEU A 1022 38.23 0.88 -0.25
CA LEU A 1022 39.12 0.07 0.56
C LEU A 1022 39.48 -1.24 -0.13
N ILE A 1023 40.79 -1.54 -0.17
CA ILE A 1023 41.30 -2.85 -0.55
C ILE A 1023 41.72 -3.60 0.72
N TYR A 1024 41.11 -4.75 0.93
CA TYR A 1024 41.41 -5.68 2.00
C TYR A 1024 42.15 -6.90 1.42
N ILE A 1025 43.40 -7.07 1.82
CA ILE A 1025 44.20 -8.27 1.53
C ILE A 1025 44.62 -8.87 2.86
N HIS A 1026 43.91 -9.90 3.27
CA HIS A 1026 44.03 -10.44 4.62
C HIS A 1026 44.21 -11.95 4.64
N THR A 1027 45.14 -12.45 5.45
CA THR A 1027 45.34 -13.90 5.68
C THR A 1027 45.69 -14.68 4.40
N ASN A 1028 46.38 -14.05 3.44
CA ASN A 1028 46.86 -14.74 2.23
C ASN A 1028 48.28 -15.28 2.46
N THR A 1029 48.36 -16.48 3.02
CA THR A 1029 49.61 -17.05 3.55
C THR A 1029 50.70 -17.33 2.53
N LYS A 1030 50.37 -17.37 1.23
CA LYS A 1030 51.30 -17.62 0.12
C LYS A 1030 51.57 -16.39 -0.75
N LEU A 1031 50.92 -15.26 -0.48
CA LEU A 1031 51.00 -14.07 -1.33
C LEU A 1031 52.38 -13.42 -1.20
N THR A 1032 53.13 -13.38 -2.30
CA THR A 1032 54.50 -12.84 -2.34
C THR A 1032 54.61 -11.47 -3.00
N SER A 1033 53.65 -11.12 -3.86
CA SER A 1033 53.72 -9.94 -4.73
C SER A 1033 52.35 -9.29 -4.96
N LEU A 1034 52.35 -7.97 -5.11
CA LEU A 1034 51.18 -7.16 -5.50
C LEU A 1034 51.29 -6.63 -6.94
N LYS A 1035 52.21 -7.14 -7.77
CA LYS A 1035 52.46 -6.65 -9.14
C LYS A 1035 51.22 -6.63 -10.03
N GLY A 1036 50.27 -7.54 -9.77
CA GLY A 1036 48.96 -7.53 -10.39
C GLY A 1036 48.13 -6.26 -10.15
N LEU A 1037 48.51 -5.38 -9.22
CA LEU A 1037 47.84 -4.10 -8.96
C LEU A 1037 48.52 -2.90 -9.65
N ALA A 1038 49.57 -3.11 -10.48
CA ALA A 1038 50.37 -2.04 -11.10
C ALA A 1038 49.60 -1.10 -12.06
N ALA A 1039 48.36 -1.42 -12.42
CA ALA A 1039 47.47 -0.55 -13.18
C ALA A 1039 46.64 0.40 -12.31
N LEU A 1040 46.55 0.14 -11.00
CA LEU A 1040 45.69 0.83 -10.07
C LEU A 1040 46.15 2.27 -9.87
N THR A 1041 45.25 3.23 -10.06
CA THR A 1041 45.50 4.68 -9.87
C THR A 1041 44.64 5.27 -8.75
N ASP A 1042 43.53 4.59 -8.43
CA ASP A 1042 42.38 5.16 -7.76
C ASP A 1042 41.91 4.28 -6.60
N ILE A 1043 42.44 4.53 -5.40
CA ILE A 1043 42.00 3.94 -4.12
C ILE A 1043 42.00 4.97 -3.00
N SER A 1044 41.35 4.66 -1.87
CA SER A 1044 41.26 5.56 -0.73
C SER A 1044 41.91 4.97 0.52
N GLY A 1045 42.10 3.66 0.62
CA GLY A 1045 42.83 3.07 1.73
C GLY A 1045 43.18 1.60 1.50
N ILE A 1046 44.13 1.12 2.29
CA ILE A 1046 44.62 -0.26 2.22
C ILE A 1046 44.61 -0.90 3.61
N TYR A 1047 44.19 -2.15 3.65
CA TYR A 1047 44.19 -3.00 4.83
C TYR A 1047 44.87 -4.32 4.47
N PHE A 1048 46.21 -4.35 4.59
CA PHE A 1048 47.02 -5.52 4.27
C PHE A 1048 47.55 -6.14 5.55
N THR A 1049 46.91 -7.21 5.99
CA THR A 1049 47.24 -7.83 7.27
C THR A 1049 47.37 -9.34 7.19
N ARG A 1050 48.30 -9.93 7.96
CA ARG A 1050 48.53 -11.38 8.01
C ARG A 1050 48.89 -12.00 6.64
N ASN A 1051 49.74 -11.33 5.87
CA ASN A 1051 50.31 -11.86 4.62
C ASN A 1051 51.82 -12.11 4.82
N PRO A 1052 52.22 -13.19 5.53
CA PRO A 1052 53.59 -13.36 6.01
C PRO A 1052 54.65 -13.46 4.91
N GLU A 1053 54.26 -13.89 3.70
CA GLU A 1053 55.17 -14.06 2.56
C GLU A 1053 55.30 -12.80 1.69
N LEU A 1054 54.54 -11.73 1.96
CA LEU A 1054 54.53 -10.51 1.16
C LEU A 1054 55.85 -9.75 1.33
N LYS A 1055 56.59 -9.54 0.24
CA LYS A 1055 57.96 -8.99 0.29
C LYS A 1055 58.03 -7.47 0.19
N SER A 1056 57.15 -6.87 -0.61
CA SER A 1056 57.13 -5.44 -0.92
C SER A 1056 55.71 -5.00 -1.29
N LEU A 1057 55.50 -3.68 -1.34
CA LEU A 1057 54.29 -3.07 -1.88
C LEU A 1057 54.42 -2.72 -3.38
N GLU A 1058 55.34 -3.37 -4.10
CA GLU A 1058 55.54 -3.17 -5.54
C GLU A 1058 54.25 -3.53 -6.30
N GLY A 1059 53.77 -2.62 -7.13
CA GLY A 1059 52.44 -2.62 -7.74
C GLY A 1059 51.54 -1.45 -7.30
N LEU A 1060 51.88 -0.70 -6.25
CA LEU A 1060 51.10 0.47 -5.78
C LEU A 1060 51.68 1.83 -6.22
N GLU A 1061 52.69 1.86 -7.07
CA GLU A 1061 53.49 3.06 -7.37
C GLU A 1061 52.70 4.16 -8.07
N LYS A 1062 51.57 3.83 -8.70
CA LYS A 1062 50.71 4.78 -9.41
C LYS A 1062 49.68 5.47 -8.50
N ILE A 1063 49.56 5.05 -7.25
CA ILE A 1063 48.61 5.65 -6.30
C ILE A 1063 49.13 6.99 -5.81
N LYS A 1064 48.26 8.01 -5.91
CA LYS A 1064 48.59 9.40 -5.51
C LYS A 1064 47.97 9.83 -4.18
N SER A 1065 46.88 9.20 -3.75
CA SER A 1065 46.17 9.57 -2.51
C SER A 1065 45.56 8.35 -1.84
N MET A 1066 45.47 8.37 -0.50
CA MET A 1066 44.84 7.33 0.32
C MET A 1066 44.11 7.99 1.50
N LYS A 1067 42.98 8.64 1.25
CA LYS A 1067 42.27 9.46 2.25
C LYS A 1067 41.79 8.71 3.50
N TYR A 1068 41.47 7.42 3.40
CA TYR A 1068 40.83 6.64 4.46
C TYR A 1068 41.79 5.93 5.41
N GLY A 1069 43.02 5.65 4.99
CA GLY A 1069 44.01 5.07 5.90
C GLY A 1069 44.91 4.01 5.29
N ILE A 1070 46.00 3.75 6.01
CA ILE A 1070 46.97 2.70 5.71
C ILE A 1070 47.05 1.80 6.94
N VAL A 1071 46.72 0.52 6.76
CA VAL A 1071 46.90 -0.51 7.78
C VAL A 1071 47.75 -1.64 7.22
N LEU A 1072 48.97 -1.76 7.73
CA LEU A 1072 49.94 -2.80 7.38
C LEU A 1072 50.35 -3.56 8.64
N SER A 1073 49.85 -4.79 8.82
CA SER A 1073 50.15 -5.52 10.05
C SER A 1073 50.41 -7.01 9.87
N THR A 1074 51.40 -7.56 10.58
CA THR A 1074 51.72 -9.01 10.51
C THR A 1074 52.06 -9.46 9.08
N ASN A 1075 52.89 -8.68 8.36
CA ASN A 1075 53.45 -9.07 7.06
C ASN A 1075 54.96 -9.34 7.25
N ASP A 1076 55.29 -10.53 7.77
CA ASP A 1076 56.62 -10.85 8.31
C ASP A 1076 57.80 -10.63 7.36
N LYS A 1077 57.60 -10.81 6.04
CA LYS A 1077 58.62 -10.62 5.00
C LYS A 1077 58.60 -9.24 4.32
N LEU A 1078 57.76 -8.32 4.78
CA LEU A 1078 57.69 -6.97 4.20
C LEU A 1078 58.94 -6.18 4.60
N ALA A 1079 59.82 -5.89 3.64
CA ALA A 1079 61.12 -5.24 3.93
C ALA A 1079 61.06 -3.71 3.88
N ASN A 1080 60.17 -3.15 3.05
CA ASN A 1080 59.98 -1.71 2.89
C ASN A 1080 58.53 -1.38 2.47
N VAL A 1081 58.21 -0.10 2.46
CA VAL A 1081 56.91 0.46 1.99
C VAL A 1081 57.07 1.35 0.75
N ASP A 1082 58.11 1.13 -0.06
CA ASP A 1082 58.49 2.05 -1.15
C ASP A 1082 57.44 2.15 -2.26
N GLY A 1083 56.56 1.16 -2.39
CA GLY A 1083 55.39 1.23 -3.27
C GLY A 1083 54.43 2.39 -2.95
N LEU A 1084 54.53 3.00 -1.76
CA LEU A 1084 53.74 4.17 -1.35
C LEU A 1084 54.43 5.51 -1.59
N ALA A 1085 55.61 5.54 -2.21
CA ALA A 1085 56.45 6.75 -2.38
C ALA A 1085 55.80 7.91 -3.16
N ASN A 1086 54.67 7.66 -3.85
CA ASN A 1086 53.93 8.65 -4.61
C ASN A 1086 52.61 9.09 -3.94
N VAL A 1087 52.28 8.53 -2.77
CA VAL A 1087 51.08 8.90 -2.02
C VAL A 1087 51.30 10.20 -1.26
N GLU A 1088 50.39 11.16 -1.43
CA GLU A 1088 50.40 12.47 -0.79
C GLU A 1088 49.01 12.92 -0.33
N GLY A 1089 48.95 14.03 0.41
CA GLY A 1089 47.72 14.63 0.92
C GLY A 1089 47.25 14.05 2.27
N ALA A 1090 46.03 14.40 2.66
CA ALA A 1090 45.43 13.95 3.92
C ALA A 1090 45.00 12.47 3.89
N VAL A 1091 45.26 11.76 4.98
CA VAL A 1091 44.98 10.36 5.29
C VAL A 1091 44.41 10.25 6.71
N ASN A 1092 43.35 9.46 6.88
CA ASN A 1092 42.65 9.27 8.15
C ASN A 1092 43.35 8.27 9.11
N GLY A 1093 44.67 8.13 9.01
CA GLY A 1093 45.48 7.31 9.92
C GLY A 1093 46.50 6.40 9.22
N ILE A 1094 47.62 6.19 9.90
CA ILE A 1094 48.70 5.28 9.51
C ILE A 1094 48.92 4.31 10.67
N THR A 1095 48.70 3.02 10.44
CA THR A 1095 49.00 1.94 11.37
C THR A 1095 49.90 0.93 10.68
N ILE A 1096 51.16 0.84 11.11
CA ILE A 1096 52.14 -0.11 10.60
C ILE A 1096 52.72 -0.86 11.79
N SER A 1097 52.34 -2.12 11.95
CA SER A 1097 52.75 -2.88 13.14
C SER A 1097 53.07 -4.34 12.91
N GLU A 1098 53.94 -4.91 13.74
CA GLU A 1098 54.24 -6.35 13.71
C GLU A 1098 54.74 -6.84 12.34
N ASN A 1099 55.49 -6.01 11.57
CA ASN A 1099 56.14 -6.43 10.33
C ASN A 1099 57.63 -6.70 10.63
N LYS A 1100 57.95 -7.96 10.95
CA LYS A 1100 59.19 -8.37 11.63
C LYS A 1100 60.49 -7.90 10.98
N ILE A 1101 60.56 -7.82 9.65
CA ILE A 1101 61.78 -7.40 8.94
C ILE A 1101 61.71 -6.00 8.32
N LEU A 1102 60.61 -5.26 8.53
CA LEU A 1102 60.39 -3.95 7.93
C LEU A 1102 61.39 -2.93 8.51
N SER A 1103 62.43 -2.61 7.73
CA SER A 1103 63.54 -1.73 8.14
C SER A 1103 63.50 -0.34 7.52
N SER A 1104 62.80 -0.18 6.38
CA SER A 1104 62.66 1.11 5.69
C SER A 1104 61.20 1.54 5.60
N LEU A 1105 60.90 2.73 6.14
CA LEU A 1105 59.61 3.42 6.02
C LEU A 1105 59.70 4.66 5.10
N CYS A 1106 60.75 4.79 4.30
CA CYS A 1106 60.97 5.96 3.46
C CYS A 1106 59.86 6.21 2.44
N GLY A 1107 59.16 5.17 1.98
CA GLY A 1107 58.01 5.29 1.09
C GLY A 1107 56.85 6.16 1.61
N ILE A 1108 56.69 6.36 2.93
CA ILE A 1108 55.62 7.22 3.49
C ILE A 1108 56.07 8.67 3.78
N THR A 1109 57.30 9.04 3.41
CA THR A 1109 57.86 10.36 3.76
C THR A 1109 57.05 11.53 3.20
N LYS A 1110 56.60 11.44 1.94
CA LYS A 1110 55.77 12.50 1.32
C LYS A 1110 54.44 12.68 2.05
N LEU A 1111 53.80 11.56 2.38
CA LEU A 1111 52.53 11.52 3.11
C LEU A 1111 52.64 12.18 4.49
N VAL A 1112 53.69 11.84 5.26
CA VAL A 1112 53.90 12.39 6.60
C VAL A 1112 54.30 13.87 6.55
N LYS A 1113 55.14 14.29 5.59
CA LYS A 1113 55.55 15.71 5.45
C LYS A 1113 54.43 16.63 4.96
N GLY A 1114 53.48 16.12 4.18
CA GLY A 1114 52.38 16.89 3.61
C GLY A 1114 51.29 17.33 4.61
N GLY A 1115 51.52 17.20 5.92
CA GLY A 1115 50.52 17.48 6.96
C GLY A 1115 49.38 16.46 6.98
N GLY A 1116 49.62 15.27 6.42
CA GLY A 1116 48.57 14.37 5.96
C GLY A 1116 47.83 13.57 7.03
N ASN A 1117 48.34 13.38 8.25
CA ASN A 1117 47.67 12.49 9.20
C ASN A 1117 46.75 13.25 10.17
N THR A 1118 45.43 13.20 9.94
CA THR A 1118 44.47 13.96 10.73
C THR A 1118 44.00 13.25 12.01
N SER A 1119 44.40 11.97 12.21
CA SER A 1119 43.67 11.09 13.14
C SER A 1119 44.57 10.17 14.00
N VAL A 1120 45.56 9.45 13.44
CA VAL A 1120 46.36 8.43 14.19
C VAL A 1120 47.69 8.09 13.48
N TYR A 1121 48.86 8.24 14.12
CA TYR A 1121 50.15 7.64 13.68
C TYR A 1121 50.59 6.55 14.66
N ARG A 1122 50.60 5.28 14.22
CA ARG A 1122 51.01 4.13 15.03
C ARG A 1122 52.00 3.26 14.27
N VAL A 1123 53.26 3.31 14.68
CA VAL A 1123 54.33 2.46 14.14
C VAL A 1123 55.02 1.73 15.29
N SER A 1124 54.85 0.41 15.38
CA SER A 1124 55.35 -0.40 16.50
C SER A 1124 55.59 -1.86 16.13
N GLY A 1125 56.53 -2.56 16.76
CA GLY A 1125 56.73 -3.99 16.50
C GLY A 1125 57.32 -4.32 15.13
N ASN A 1126 57.87 -3.34 14.41
CA ASN A 1126 58.62 -3.52 13.16
C ASN A 1126 60.14 -3.58 13.43
N ALA A 1127 60.96 -3.93 12.42
CA ALA A 1127 62.42 -3.91 12.57
C ALA A 1127 62.97 -2.48 12.81
N TYR A 1128 62.27 -1.47 12.28
CA TYR A 1128 62.48 -0.04 12.54
C TYR A 1128 61.15 0.65 12.85
N ASN A 1129 61.08 1.44 13.93
CA ASN A 1129 59.87 2.10 14.39
C ASN A 1129 60.09 3.62 14.55
N PRO A 1130 60.28 4.36 13.44
CA PRO A 1130 60.51 5.80 13.48
C PRO A 1130 59.27 6.53 14.00
N THR A 1131 59.50 7.57 14.80
CA THR A 1131 58.44 8.53 15.15
C THR A 1131 58.03 9.33 13.92
N GLU A 1132 56.90 10.03 14.01
CA GLU A 1132 56.46 10.93 12.93
C GLU A 1132 57.53 12.00 12.61
N ASP A 1133 58.21 12.52 13.64
CA ASP A 1133 59.27 13.52 13.50
C ASP A 1133 60.57 12.96 12.90
N ASP A 1134 60.88 11.69 13.17
CA ASP A 1134 61.99 10.99 12.50
C ASP A 1134 61.76 10.95 10.98
N ILE A 1135 60.56 10.58 10.54
CA ILE A 1135 60.20 10.60 9.11
C ILE A 1135 60.27 12.02 8.53
N LYS A 1136 59.75 13.03 9.23
CA LYS A 1136 59.83 14.44 8.79
C LYS A 1136 61.26 14.95 8.67
N SER A 1137 62.16 14.52 9.56
CA SER A 1137 63.58 14.88 9.52
C SER A 1137 64.42 14.02 8.56
N GLY A 1138 63.81 13.05 7.86
CA GLY A 1138 64.47 12.18 6.88
C GLY A 1138 65.10 10.92 7.48
N LYS A 1139 64.92 10.66 8.77
CA LYS A 1139 65.29 9.42 9.45
C LYS A 1139 64.21 8.35 9.21
N CYS A 1140 64.19 7.81 8.00
CA CYS A 1140 63.15 6.87 7.55
C CYS A 1140 63.65 5.44 7.32
N ASN A 1141 64.93 5.16 7.60
CA ASN A 1141 65.54 3.84 7.46
C ASN A 1141 66.45 3.55 8.66
N LYS A 1142 66.58 2.27 9.00
CA LYS A 1142 67.36 1.77 10.15
C LYS A 1142 68.86 1.91 9.99
#